data_AF-A0A970MUS6-F1
#
_entry.id   AF-A0A970MUS6-F1
#
_cell.length_a   1.000
_cell.length_b   1.000
_cell.length_c   1.000
_cell.angle_alpha   90.00
_cell.angle_beta   90.00
_cell.angle_gamma   90.00
#
_symmetry.space_group_name_H-M   'P 1'
#
loop_
_entity.id
_entity.type
_entity.pdbx_description
1 polymer ?
#
loop_
_entity_poly.entity_id
_entity_poly.type
_entity_poly.pdbx_seq_one_letter_code
_entity_poly.pdbx_strand_id
1 'polypeptide(L)'
;MVYHCVRLHTIRVIAVTATLVVACLLLLTGIVIADQPKLTKLGGIGDACGFVVDAETGEYIDGAQVELLLPSDVEPIKGTTATTAREGFYQIKAPIGSVKTSFAVERLLDLSIMSALFGGAKKVEKFINVTQLNLRVQREGFKPFEGPVLVFTAEGDNFTAWLCPVELAPNTVKYQSFSDLSNGLGEIESIELSNVTPAPGEKVGIKMTCKDLPIKPQETIGVVCSIGWTRLRLKGNTEGRVTTLSGELPMLYTELGVFRDKKRNLDPGLYGLKCNNFESLVRHDEWKTTPQMYHLGQVKLIAVGVDTAKQSEVAAALSKLNDRSLQLSDADFKALYESILAVFPKNDKPNVWDKAESDFIQGKYQDAWKPFASIEKYLDADTRLTIYKSAALIAKNSGDFKAYASLNSAIKQGYSVNDKAGFQKSLDAIRPMPQATKPQDKIDAASALFVVGKDQEAVAYLESIAADKNVGPDALLALANYYQGRGDEAKAVTLYGKAFEQRQNKVRGFYPNYLYGRLLLKNGQRDASAKFFAQALSDARNESQDISDPQTPVSLPNEAGHLEQYKVFTGPLSSYAVGYAYAEASSLLLILSCFDSFDKPEDDWMSTATLGKSLVEIGLPNVALPILEKAAARFSDQQHVLAAYALALHVSGEEPNAAKVLDQLLNLNPKNPDGLRLAELSKPKPVTAD
;
A
#
# COMPACT_ATOMS: atom_id res chain seq x y z
N MET A 1 -14.92 31.28 59.72
CA MET A 1 -15.01 31.14 58.24
C MET A 1 -13.70 30.65 57.61
N VAL A 2 -12.54 31.27 57.92
CA VAL A 2 -11.21 30.84 57.42
C VAL A 2 -10.86 29.38 57.79
N TYR A 3 -11.20 28.93 59.01
CA TYR A 3 -10.90 27.57 59.47
C TYR A 3 -11.67 26.47 58.72
N HIS A 4 -12.88 26.76 58.22
CA HIS A 4 -13.65 25.81 57.43
C HIS A 4 -13.15 25.72 55.98
N CYS A 5 -12.65 26.82 55.44
CA CYS A 5 -12.09 26.88 54.09
C CYS A 5 -10.78 26.10 53.99
N VAL A 6 -9.92 26.19 55.01
CA VAL A 6 -8.67 25.42 55.08
C VAL A 6 -8.95 23.93 55.20
N ARG A 7 -9.91 23.53 56.05
CA ARG A 7 -10.24 22.11 56.26
C ARG A 7 -10.80 21.44 55.01
N LEU A 8 -11.65 22.13 54.24
CA LEU A 8 -12.16 21.65 52.96
C LEU A 8 -11.06 21.54 51.89
N HIS A 9 -10.09 22.45 51.89
CA HIS A 9 -8.94 22.38 50.98
C HIS A 9 -8.02 21.20 51.33
N THR A 10 -7.71 21.00 52.61
CA THR A 10 -6.87 19.89 53.06
C THR A 10 -7.52 18.53 52.77
N ILE A 11 -8.83 18.39 52.96
CA ILE A 11 -9.55 17.15 52.64
C ILE A 11 -9.54 16.87 51.13
N ARG A 12 -9.72 17.90 50.29
CA ARG A 12 -9.62 17.75 48.82
C ARG A 12 -8.22 17.35 48.37
N VAL A 13 -7.17 17.96 48.95
CA VAL A 13 -5.79 17.60 48.63
C VAL A 13 -5.49 16.16 49.05
N ILE A 14 -5.89 15.74 50.26
CA ILE A 14 -5.68 14.36 50.72
C ILE A 14 -6.43 13.34 49.85
N ALA A 15 -7.67 13.64 49.46
CA ALA A 15 -8.45 12.77 48.58
C ALA A 15 -7.78 12.61 47.20
N VAL A 16 -7.34 13.71 46.58
CA VAL A 16 -6.64 13.67 45.28
C VAL A 16 -5.32 12.90 45.39
N THR A 17 -4.53 13.13 46.44
CA THR A 17 -3.26 12.42 46.63
C THR A 17 -3.47 10.93 46.90
N ALA A 18 -4.49 10.55 47.69
CA ALA A 18 -4.80 9.16 47.94
C ALA A 18 -5.28 8.42 46.68
N THR A 19 -6.09 9.07 45.84
CA THR A 19 -6.50 8.49 44.55
C THR A 19 -5.32 8.33 43.59
N LEU A 20 -4.38 9.30 43.56
CA LEU A 20 -3.17 9.22 42.75
C LEU A 20 -2.25 8.08 43.19
N VAL A 21 -2.11 7.88 44.51
CA VAL A 21 -1.28 6.82 45.09
C VAL A 21 -1.86 5.44 44.81
N VAL A 22 -3.18 5.27 44.90
CA VAL A 22 -3.85 4.00 44.54
C VAL A 22 -3.75 3.72 43.03
N ALA A 23 -3.87 4.74 42.18
CA ALA A 23 -3.67 4.59 40.74
C ALA A 23 -2.22 4.19 40.40
N CYS A 24 -1.22 4.80 41.06
CA CYS A 24 0.19 4.41 40.91
C CYS A 24 0.46 2.99 41.44
N LEU A 25 -0.14 2.57 42.56
CA LEU A 25 0.01 1.23 43.11
C LEU A 25 -0.64 0.14 42.24
N LEU A 26 -1.75 0.46 41.56
CA LEU A 26 -2.37 -0.44 40.58
C LEU A 26 -1.57 -0.52 39.26
N LEU A 27 -0.86 0.55 38.89
CA LEU A 27 0.06 0.54 37.73
C LEU A 27 1.35 -0.23 38.01
N LEU A 28 1.81 -0.28 39.27
CA LEU A 28 3.06 -0.93 39.68
C LEU A 28 2.92 -2.43 39.98
N THR A 29 1.72 -2.95 40.24
CA THR A 29 1.49 -4.37 40.56
C THR A 29 1.03 -5.20 39.35
N GLY A 30 1.16 -4.69 38.13
CA GLY A 30 0.98 -5.45 36.89
C GLY A 30 2.06 -6.53 36.73
N ILE A 31 1.86 -7.67 37.37
CA ILE A 31 2.67 -8.87 37.23
C ILE A 31 2.55 -9.36 35.78
N VAL A 32 3.64 -9.23 35.03
CA VAL A 32 3.80 -9.85 33.71
C VAL A 32 4.15 -11.33 33.94
N ILE A 33 3.13 -12.18 34.06
CA ILE A 33 3.31 -13.61 33.81
C ILE A 33 3.40 -13.75 32.29
N ALA A 34 4.59 -14.08 31.79
CA ALA A 34 4.80 -14.41 30.39
C ALA A 34 4.19 -15.79 30.11
N ASP A 35 2.86 -15.83 30.04
CA ASP A 35 2.14 -16.93 29.42
C ASP A 35 2.47 -16.89 27.93
N GLN A 36 2.93 -18.01 27.37
CA GLN A 36 3.06 -18.12 25.92
C GLN A 36 1.69 -17.76 25.32
N PRO A 37 1.59 -16.81 24.38
CA PRO A 37 0.30 -16.39 23.88
C PRO A 37 -0.33 -17.57 23.15
N LYS A 38 -1.19 -18.33 23.83
CA LYS A 38 -2.21 -19.11 23.15
C LYS A 38 -2.98 -18.10 22.31
N LEU A 39 -2.90 -18.24 20.99
CA LEU A 39 -3.65 -17.50 19.99
C LEU A 39 -5.16 -17.87 20.08
N THR A 40 -5.75 -17.82 21.27
CA THR A 40 -7.15 -18.24 21.50
C THR A 40 -8.14 -17.09 21.46
N LYS A 41 -7.68 -15.83 21.38
CA LYS A 41 -8.58 -14.72 21.05
C LYS A 41 -8.52 -14.46 19.56
N LEU A 42 -9.54 -14.96 18.86
CA LEU A 42 -10.00 -14.38 17.60
C LEU A 42 -9.92 -12.85 17.72
N GLY A 43 -9.40 -12.22 16.68
CA GLY A 43 -9.34 -10.78 16.58
C GLY A 43 -10.70 -10.12 16.82
N GLY A 44 -10.72 -8.78 16.84
CA GLY A 44 -11.97 -8.04 16.76
C GLY A 44 -12.83 -8.58 15.61
N ILE A 45 -14.07 -8.93 15.93
CA ILE A 45 -15.07 -9.41 14.97
C ILE A 45 -15.70 -8.21 14.28
N GLY A 46 -15.61 -8.18 12.95
CA GLY A 46 -16.19 -7.16 12.11
C GLY A 46 -17.06 -7.76 11.01
N ASP A 47 -17.43 -6.92 10.06
CA ASP A 47 -18.19 -7.31 8.87
C ASP A 47 -17.22 -7.65 7.73
N ALA A 48 -17.42 -8.79 7.07
CA ALA A 48 -16.78 -9.09 5.79
C ALA A 48 -17.84 -9.14 4.69
N CYS A 49 -17.65 -8.34 3.66
CA CYS A 49 -18.62 -8.09 2.61
C CYS A 49 -18.01 -8.45 1.25
N GLY A 50 -18.81 -8.96 0.32
CA GLY A 50 -18.35 -9.25 -1.03
C GLY A 50 -19.49 -9.55 -1.99
N PHE A 51 -19.13 -10.01 -3.19
CA PHE A 51 -20.08 -10.34 -4.26
C PHE A 51 -19.81 -11.74 -4.79
N VAL A 52 -20.87 -12.39 -5.26
CA VAL A 52 -20.82 -13.65 -6.00
C VAL A 52 -21.40 -13.42 -7.39
N VAL A 53 -20.63 -13.79 -8.41
CA VAL A 53 -20.98 -13.62 -9.83
C VAL A 53 -20.79 -14.91 -10.61
N ASP A 54 -21.43 -15.01 -11.75
CA ASP A 54 -21.27 -16.09 -12.72
C ASP A 54 -19.96 -15.88 -13.50
N ALA A 55 -19.09 -16.88 -13.50
CA ALA A 55 -17.78 -16.79 -14.15
C ALA A 55 -17.84 -16.73 -15.70
N GLU A 56 -18.94 -17.13 -16.33
CA GLU A 56 -19.14 -17.04 -17.78
C GLU A 56 -19.75 -15.70 -18.17
N THR A 57 -20.80 -15.28 -17.46
CA THR A 57 -21.58 -14.10 -17.84
C THR A 57 -21.17 -12.85 -17.08
N GLY A 58 -20.50 -12.95 -15.94
CA GLY A 58 -20.26 -11.83 -15.02
C GLY A 58 -21.51 -11.34 -14.31
N GLU A 59 -22.66 -12.01 -14.47
CA GLU A 59 -23.92 -11.61 -13.83
C GLU A 59 -23.92 -11.99 -12.35
N TYR A 60 -24.60 -11.19 -11.52
CA TYR A 60 -24.72 -11.46 -10.09
C TYR A 60 -25.56 -12.71 -9.80
N ILE A 61 -25.10 -13.51 -8.83
CA ILE A 61 -25.79 -14.75 -8.45
C ILE A 61 -26.60 -14.53 -7.16
N ASP A 62 -27.92 -14.59 -7.29
CA ASP A 62 -28.85 -14.61 -6.16
C ASP A 62 -28.91 -15.99 -5.48
N GLY A 63 -29.06 -16.00 -4.16
CA GLY A 63 -29.27 -17.22 -3.37
C GLY A 63 -28.03 -18.11 -3.18
N ALA A 64 -26.81 -17.63 -3.46
CA ALA A 64 -25.58 -18.36 -3.19
C ALA A 64 -25.30 -18.39 -1.69
N GLN A 65 -25.00 -19.57 -1.15
CA GLN A 65 -24.61 -19.72 0.24
C GLN A 65 -23.13 -19.40 0.40
N VAL A 66 -22.81 -18.51 1.35
CA VAL A 66 -21.45 -18.09 1.67
C VAL A 66 -21.16 -18.47 3.11
N GLU A 67 -20.04 -19.15 3.35
CA GLU A 67 -19.59 -19.63 4.66
C GLU A 67 -18.12 -19.23 4.89
N LEU A 68 -17.84 -18.64 6.05
CA LEU A 68 -16.46 -18.44 6.51
C LEU A 68 -15.88 -19.77 7.00
N LEU A 69 -14.75 -20.17 6.43
CA LEU A 69 -13.99 -21.34 6.85
C LEU A 69 -13.03 -20.93 7.98
N LEU A 70 -13.35 -21.40 9.19
CA LEU A 70 -12.52 -21.22 10.37
C LEU A 70 -11.71 -22.49 10.64
N PRO A 71 -10.49 -22.37 11.21
CA PRO A 71 -9.75 -23.53 11.72
C PRO A 71 -10.59 -24.38 12.68
N SER A 72 -10.36 -25.69 12.70
CA SER A 72 -11.16 -26.64 13.49
C SER A 72 -11.10 -26.41 15.01
N ASP A 73 -10.07 -25.72 15.49
CA ASP A 73 -9.85 -25.36 16.89
C ASP A 73 -10.48 -24.01 17.28
N VAL A 74 -11.14 -23.34 16.33
CA VAL A 74 -11.80 -22.04 16.54
C VAL A 74 -13.31 -22.24 16.70
N GLU A 75 -13.87 -21.70 17.78
CA GLU A 75 -15.32 -21.74 17.99
C GLU A 75 -16.08 -21.00 16.87
N PRO A 76 -17.19 -21.58 16.36
CA PRO A 76 -18.01 -20.93 15.34
C PRO A 76 -18.49 -19.53 15.79
N ILE A 77 -18.26 -18.52 14.95
CA ILE A 77 -18.75 -17.17 15.20
C ILE A 77 -20.19 -17.06 14.69
N LYS A 78 -21.10 -16.49 15.49
CA LYS A 78 -22.46 -16.22 15.01
C LYS A 78 -22.44 -15.25 13.82
N GLY A 79 -23.06 -15.65 12.71
CA GLY A 79 -23.15 -14.85 11.49
C GLY A 79 -22.02 -15.08 10.49
N THR A 80 -21.25 -16.16 10.61
CA THR A 80 -20.23 -16.58 9.62
C THR A 80 -20.82 -17.10 8.32
N THR A 81 -22.14 -17.28 8.26
CA THR A 81 -22.85 -17.73 7.07
C THR A 81 -23.85 -16.67 6.61
N ALA A 82 -24.00 -16.56 5.29
CA ALA A 82 -24.97 -15.69 4.64
C ALA A 82 -25.49 -16.33 3.35
N THR A 83 -26.56 -15.75 2.81
CA THR A 83 -27.04 -16.02 1.46
C THR A 83 -26.98 -14.74 0.67
N THR A 84 -26.51 -14.79 -0.56
CA THR A 84 -26.43 -13.60 -1.40
C THR A 84 -27.82 -13.04 -1.69
N ALA A 85 -27.92 -11.72 -1.72
CA ALA A 85 -29.10 -11.02 -2.21
C ALA A 85 -29.18 -11.08 -3.74
N ARG A 86 -30.25 -10.51 -4.32
CA ARG A 86 -30.48 -10.47 -5.78
C ARG A 86 -29.31 -9.87 -6.57
N GLU A 87 -28.59 -8.95 -5.94
CA GLU A 87 -27.42 -8.29 -6.50
C GLU A 87 -26.10 -9.05 -6.23
N GLY A 88 -26.17 -10.33 -5.85
CA GLY A 88 -24.99 -11.17 -5.58
C GLY A 88 -24.22 -10.79 -4.31
N PHE A 89 -24.67 -9.78 -3.58
CA PHE A 89 -24.02 -9.25 -2.39
C PHE A 89 -24.20 -10.17 -1.18
N TYR A 90 -23.16 -10.34 -0.38
CA TYR A 90 -23.22 -10.97 0.94
C TYR A 90 -22.51 -10.14 2.02
N GLN A 91 -22.94 -10.35 3.27
CA GLN A 91 -22.28 -9.84 4.47
C GLN A 91 -22.24 -10.94 5.54
N ILE A 92 -21.05 -11.24 6.03
CA ILE A 92 -20.79 -12.22 7.11
C ILE A 92 -19.99 -11.59 8.24
N LYS A 93 -19.98 -12.23 9.41
CA LYS A 93 -19.11 -11.89 10.53
C LYS A 93 -17.79 -12.64 10.42
N ALA A 94 -16.68 -11.92 10.57
CA ALA A 94 -15.34 -12.49 10.47
C ALA A 94 -14.37 -11.85 11.47
N PRO A 95 -13.31 -12.58 11.90
CA PRO A 95 -12.25 -12.04 12.74
C PRO A 95 -11.30 -11.18 11.90
N ILE A 96 -11.71 -9.94 11.60
CA ILE A 96 -11.01 -9.12 10.61
C ILE A 96 -9.90 -8.23 11.19
N GLY A 97 -9.73 -8.16 12.51
CA GLY A 97 -8.83 -7.15 13.07
C GLY A 97 -8.63 -7.17 14.58
N SER A 98 -8.39 -6.01 15.16
CA SER A 98 -8.30 -5.79 16.60
C SER A 98 -9.00 -4.49 16.99
N VAL A 99 -9.55 -4.45 18.20
CA VAL A 99 -10.20 -3.26 18.75
C VAL A 99 -9.45 -2.87 20.01
N LYS A 100 -8.71 -1.76 19.97
CA LYS A 100 -8.04 -1.20 21.13
C LYS A 100 -8.96 -0.15 21.75
N THR A 101 -9.28 -0.31 23.02
CA THR A 101 -9.99 0.71 23.79
C THR A 101 -8.99 1.38 24.70
N SER A 102 -8.65 2.63 24.41
CA SER A 102 -7.79 3.46 25.26
C SER A 102 -8.60 4.56 25.93
N PHE A 103 -8.06 5.09 27.02
CA PHE A 103 -8.67 6.20 27.73
C PHE A 103 -8.21 7.51 27.09
N ALA A 104 -9.15 8.31 26.60
CA ALA A 104 -8.91 9.58 25.96
C ALA A 104 -8.65 10.66 27.02
N VAL A 105 -7.41 10.75 27.52
CA VAL A 105 -7.01 11.73 28.54
C VAL A 105 -7.30 13.17 28.09
N GLU A 106 -7.19 13.44 26.79
CA GLU A 106 -7.50 14.74 26.18
C GLU A 106 -8.97 15.16 26.38
N ARG A 107 -9.89 14.21 26.33
CA ARG A 107 -11.33 14.47 26.54
C ARG A 107 -11.71 14.60 28.02
N LEU A 108 -10.80 14.29 28.93
CA LEU A 108 -11.09 14.30 30.36
C LEU A 108 -11.32 15.71 30.90
N LEU A 109 -10.73 16.73 30.26
CA LEU A 109 -10.91 18.13 30.63
C LEU A 109 -12.20 18.72 30.05
N ASP A 110 -12.69 18.16 28.94
CA ASP A 110 -13.87 18.65 28.23
C ASP A 110 -15.17 17.92 28.61
N LEU A 111 -15.06 16.74 29.22
CA LEU A 111 -16.20 15.92 29.61
C LEU A 111 -16.62 16.19 31.05
N SER A 112 -17.94 16.23 31.28
CA SER A 112 -18.46 16.25 32.64
C SER A 112 -17.96 15.01 33.42
N ILE A 113 -17.78 15.14 34.73
CA ILE A 113 -17.38 14.03 35.63
C ILE A 113 -18.29 12.80 35.44
N MET A 114 -19.58 13.03 35.17
CA MET A 114 -20.55 11.96 34.89
C MET A 114 -20.25 11.28 33.54
N SER A 115 -19.98 12.06 32.48
CA SER A 115 -19.61 11.51 31.17
C SER A 115 -18.30 10.70 31.21
N ALA A 116 -17.36 11.08 32.08
CA ALA A 116 -16.13 10.31 32.30
C ALA A 116 -16.39 8.96 33.01
N LEU A 117 -17.28 8.93 34.01
CA LEU A 117 -17.64 7.71 34.75
C LEU A 117 -18.46 6.71 33.92
N PHE A 118 -19.27 7.17 32.97
CA PHE A 118 -20.10 6.31 32.11
C PHE A 118 -19.47 5.99 30.73
N GLY A 119 -18.16 6.17 30.58
CA GLY A 119 -17.42 5.68 29.42
C GLY A 119 -17.33 6.64 28.22
N GLY A 120 -17.73 7.91 28.37
CA GLY A 120 -17.56 8.94 27.34
C GLY A 120 -16.10 9.28 27.02
N ALA A 121 -15.16 8.92 27.91
CA ALA A 121 -13.72 9.09 27.74
C ALA A 121 -13.02 7.88 27.09
N LYS A 122 -13.74 6.97 26.44
CA LYS A 122 -13.12 5.84 25.72
C LYS A 122 -12.83 6.25 24.27
N LYS A 123 -11.55 6.19 23.87
CA LYS A 123 -11.14 6.18 22.47
C LYS A 123 -11.12 4.72 22.02
N VAL A 124 -11.98 4.38 21.07
CA VAL A 124 -11.99 3.06 20.45
C VAL A 124 -11.27 3.18 19.12
N GLU A 125 -10.09 2.58 19.03
CA GLU A 125 -9.32 2.47 17.80
C GLU A 125 -9.52 1.06 17.24
N LYS A 126 -9.99 0.99 15.99
CA LYS A 126 -10.20 -0.27 15.29
C LYS A 126 -9.15 -0.42 14.22
N PHE A 127 -8.49 -1.56 14.22
CA PHE A 127 -7.46 -1.91 13.24
C PHE A 127 -7.95 -3.15 12.53
N ILE A 128 -8.22 -3.08 11.23
CA ILE A 128 -8.49 -4.27 10.43
C ILE A 128 -7.11 -4.82 10.10
N ASN A 129 -6.83 -6.10 10.35
CA ASN A 129 -5.47 -6.68 10.22
C ASN A 129 -5.47 -7.94 9.33
N VAL A 130 -6.54 -8.16 8.56
CA VAL A 130 -6.74 -9.32 7.70
C VAL A 130 -6.61 -8.94 6.22
N THR A 131 -5.78 -9.67 5.47
CA THR A 131 -5.62 -9.47 4.03
C THR A 131 -6.42 -10.45 3.19
N GLN A 132 -6.87 -11.57 3.78
CA GLN A 132 -7.68 -12.57 3.10
C GLN A 132 -8.56 -13.34 4.10
N LEU A 133 -9.68 -13.84 3.62
CA LEU A 133 -10.56 -14.74 4.36
C LEU A 133 -10.80 -16.01 3.55
N ASN A 134 -10.77 -17.17 4.20
CA ASN A 134 -11.08 -18.44 3.55
C ASN A 134 -12.59 -18.61 3.53
N LEU A 135 -13.17 -18.72 2.33
CA LEU A 135 -14.61 -18.85 2.14
C LEU A 135 -14.95 -20.16 1.43
N ARG A 136 -16.13 -20.68 1.73
CA ARG A 136 -16.86 -21.61 0.88
C ARG A 136 -18.08 -20.90 0.31
N VAL A 137 -18.25 -20.98 -1.01
CA VAL A 137 -19.39 -20.41 -1.71
C VAL A 137 -20.02 -21.46 -2.61
N GLN A 138 -21.34 -21.66 -2.50
CA GLN A 138 -22.05 -22.69 -3.27
C GLN A 138 -23.43 -22.23 -3.73
N ARG A 139 -23.81 -22.66 -4.94
CA ARG A 139 -25.14 -22.45 -5.52
C ARG A 139 -25.47 -23.63 -6.43
N GLU A 140 -26.71 -24.12 -6.35
CA GLU A 140 -27.21 -25.12 -7.30
C GLU A 140 -27.06 -24.64 -8.75
N GLY A 141 -26.58 -25.52 -9.63
CA GLY A 141 -26.26 -25.17 -11.03
C GLY A 141 -24.82 -24.70 -11.25
N PHE A 142 -24.06 -24.45 -10.17
CA PHE A 142 -22.68 -24.01 -10.21
C PHE A 142 -21.76 -24.96 -9.45
N LYS A 143 -20.47 -24.94 -9.79
CA LYS A 143 -19.42 -25.59 -9.04
C LYS A 143 -19.14 -24.79 -7.76
N PRO A 144 -18.93 -25.42 -6.60
CA PRO A 144 -18.59 -24.68 -5.40
C PRO A 144 -17.21 -24.04 -5.52
N PHE A 145 -17.03 -22.89 -4.87
CA PHE A 145 -15.74 -22.31 -4.58
C PHE A 145 -15.37 -22.61 -3.13
N GLU A 146 -14.13 -23.02 -2.89
CA GLU A 146 -13.55 -23.20 -1.56
C GLU A 146 -12.09 -22.72 -1.61
N GLY A 147 -11.78 -21.62 -0.94
CA GLY A 147 -10.47 -21.00 -1.07
C GLY A 147 -10.33 -19.63 -0.39
N PRO A 148 -9.11 -19.07 -0.40
CA PRO A 148 -8.85 -17.72 0.09
C PRO A 148 -9.47 -16.68 -0.86
N VAL A 149 -10.10 -15.67 -0.26
CA VAL A 149 -10.63 -14.48 -0.94
C VAL A 149 -9.95 -13.25 -0.35
N LEU A 150 -9.28 -12.47 -1.20
CA LEU A 150 -8.52 -11.31 -0.74
C LEU A 150 -9.44 -10.17 -0.31
N VAL A 151 -8.98 -9.42 0.69
CA VAL A 151 -9.54 -8.12 1.05
C VAL A 151 -9.01 -7.10 0.06
N PHE A 152 -9.88 -6.47 -0.74
CA PHE A 152 -9.48 -5.40 -1.67
C PHE A 152 -9.53 -4.00 -1.03
N THR A 153 -10.38 -3.79 -0.04
CA THR A 153 -10.44 -2.54 0.73
C THR A 153 -11.01 -2.77 2.13
N ALA A 154 -10.83 -1.80 3.03
CA ALA A 154 -11.30 -1.91 4.40
C ALA A 154 -11.66 -0.55 5.01
N GLU A 155 -12.67 -0.55 5.89
CA GLU A 155 -13.18 0.63 6.56
C GLU A 155 -12.98 0.52 8.07
N GLY A 156 -11.97 1.21 8.61
CA GLY A 156 -11.68 1.20 10.05
C GLY A 156 -12.86 1.66 10.91
N ASP A 157 -13.57 2.72 10.48
CA ASP A 157 -14.70 3.29 11.23
C ASP A 157 -15.84 2.29 11.40
N ASN A 158 -16.23 1.64 10.30
CA ASN A 158 -17.30 0.64 10.28
C ASN A 158 -16.84 -0.74 10.75
N PHE A 159 -15.53 -0.97 10.79
CA PHE A 159 -14.91 -2.26 11.04
C PHE A 159 -15.40 -3.30 10.03
N THR A 160 -15.19 -2.97 8.76
CA THR A 160 -15.67 -3.73 7.61
C THR A 160 -14.51 -4.01 6.66
N ALA A 161 -14.34 -5.27 6.26
CA ALA A 161 -13.43 -5.69 5.21
C ALA A 161 -14.22 -6.06 3.95
N TRP A 162 -13.77 -5.58 2.80
CA TRP A 162 -14.38 -5.83 1.51
C TRP A 162 -13.55 -6.82 0.73
N LEU A 163 -14.18 -7.90 0.31
CA LEU A 163 -13.57 -9.06 -0.32
C LEU A 163 -13.72 -9.02 -1.83
N CYS A 164 -12.71 -9.53 -2.53
CA CYS A 164 -12.78 -9.72 -3.98
C CYS A 164 -14.00 -10.58 -4.36
N PRO A 165 -14.54 -10.40 -5.58
CA PRO A 165 -15.65 -11.21 -6.05
C PRO A 165 -15.28 -12.71 -6.07
N VAL A 166 -16.26 -13.54 -5.78
CA VAL A 166 -16.19 -14.99 -6.03
C VAL A 166 -16.96 -15.28 -7.31
N GLU A 167 -16.27 -15.84 -8.30
CA GLU A 167 -16.81 -16.22 -9.59
C GLU A 167 -17.15 -17.70 -9.59
N LEU A 168 -18.45 -18.02 -9.56
CA LEU A 168 -18.91 -19.39 -9.64
C LEU A 168 -19.00 -19.85 -11.09
N ALA A 169 -18.31 -20.94 -11.41
CA ALA A 169 -18.36 -21.58 -12.72
C ALA A 169 -19.64 -22.42 -12.86
N PRO A 170 -20.44 -22.23 -13.92
CA PRO A 170 -21.57 -23.11 -14.18
C PRO A 170 -21.15 -24.60 -14.26
N ASN A 171 -22.04 -25.52 -13.88
CA ASN A 171 -21.74 -26.96 -13.98
C ASN A 171 -21.52 -27.43 -15.43
N THR A 172 -21.91 -26.63 -16.41
CA THR A 172 -21.76 -26.89 -17.84
C THR A 172 -20.35 -26.61 -18.37
N VAL A 173 -19.55 -25.79 -17.68
CA VAL A 173 -18.19 -25.48 -18.13
C VAL A 173 -17.17 -26.44 -17.54
N LYS A 174 -16.00 -26.56 -18.17
CA LYS A 174 -14.95 -27.49 -17.71
C LYS A 174 -14.14 -26.96 -16.54
N TYR A 175 -14.01 -25.65 -16.42
CA TYR A 175 -13.16 -25.00 -15.42
C TYR A 175 -13.85 -24.86 -14.06
N GLN A 176 -13.05 -24.62 -13.00
CA GLN A 176 -13.52 -24.51 -11.61
C GLN A 176 -13.90 -23.06 -11.24
N SER A 177 -14.73 -22.88 -10.21
CA SER A 177 -15.00 -21.57 -9.61
C SER A 177 -13.72 -20.96 -9.03
N PHE A 178 -13.60 -19.64 -9.02
CA PHE A 178 -12.40 -18.93 -8.59
C PHE A 178 -12.73 -17.58 -7.95
N SER A 179 -11.73 -16.86 -7.45
CA SER A 179 -11.85 -15.47 -7.04
C SER A 179 -10.71 -14.68 -7.66
N ASP A 180 -11.02 -13.57 -8.32
CA ASP A 180 -10.02 -12.72 -8.97
C ASP A 180 -9.35 -11.77 -7.96
N LEU A 181 -8.04 -11.55 -8.14
CA LEU A 181 -7.26 -10.55 -7.41
C LEU A 181 -7.68 -9.13 -7.80
N SER A 182 -8.26 -8.96 -8.98
CA SER A 182 -8.83 -7.70 -9.40
C SER A 182 -10.29 -7.60 -8.92
N ASN A 183 -10.68 -6.44 -8.41
CA ASN A 183 -12.10 -6.10 -8.31
C ASN A 183 -12.57 -5.79 -9.74
N GLY A 184 -12.70 -6.82 -10.58
CA GLY A 184 -13.14 -6.74 -11.97
C GLY A 184 -14.61 -6.36 -12.13
N LEU A 185 -15.31 -6.09 -11.02
CA LEU A 185 -16.62 -5.45 -11.05
C LEU A 185 -16.43 -4.04 -11.58
N GLY A 186 -17.12 -3.64 -12.64
CA GLY A 186 -16.98 -2.30 -13.19
C GLY A 186 -15.74 -2.12 -14.07
N GLU A 187 -15.93 -1.80 -15.35
CA GLU A 187 -14.93 -1.23 -16.26
C GLU A 187 -15.42 0.13 -16.75
N ILE A 188 -14.62 1.22 -16.70
CA ILE A 188 -14.97 2.43 -17.48
C ILE A 188 -14.66 2.14 -18.93
N GLU A 189 -15.70 2.01 -19.74
CA GLU A 189 -15.60 1.95 -21.18
C GLU A 189 -15.27 3.33 -21.75
N SER A 190 -15.95 4.38 -21.28
CA SER A 190 -15.75 5.73 -21.79
C SER A 190 -16.01 6.83 -20.77
N ILE A 191 -15.32 7.95 -20.98
CA ILE A 191 -15.61 9.24 -20.34
C ILE A 191 -15.84 10.27 -21.45
N GLU A 192 -17.03 10.84 -21.47
CA GLU A 192 -17.45 11.93 -22.32
C GLU A 192 -17.51 13.22 -21.50
N LEU A 193 -16.96 14.29 -22.07
CA LEU A 193 -17.00 15.63 -21.49
C LEU A 193 -17.80 16.53 -22.42
N SER A 194 -18.77 17.27 -21.88
CA SER A 194 -19.55 18.24 -22.65
C SER A 194 -18.70 19.38 -23.24
N ASN A 195 -17.58 19.71 -22.59
CA ASN A 195 -16.61 20.69 -23.07
C ASN A 195 -15.19 20.31 -22.62
N VAL A 196 -14.25 20.25 -23.57
CA VAL A 196 -12.82 19.96 -23.30
C VAL A 196 -11.96 21.23 -23.26
N THR A 197 -12.53 22.38 -23.58
CA THR A 197 -11.91 23.71 -23.48
C THR A 197 -12.72 24.70 -22.64
N PRO A 198 -13.06 24.38 -21.37
CA PRO A 198 -13.92 25.22 -20.55
C PRO A 198 -13.26 26.53 -20.14
N ALA A 199 -14.06 27.57 -19.94
CA ALA A 199 -13.63 28.78 -19.27
C ALA A 199 -13.37 28.53 -17.77
N PRO A 200 -12.52 29.32 -17.10
CA PRO A 200 -12.31 29.22 -15.66
C PRO A 200 -13.63 29.37 -14.88
N GLY A 201 -13.98 28.37 -14.05
CA GLY A 201 -15.22 28.33 -13.28
C GLY A 201 -16.46 27.83 -14.04
N GLU A 202 -16.35 27.53 -15.34
CA GLU A 202 -17.40 26.87 -16.11
C GLU A 202 -17.68 25.47 -15.54
N LYS A 203 -18.93 25.02 -15.64
CA LYS A 203 -19.30 23.64 -15.31
C LYS A 203 -19.20 22.77 -16.54
N VAL A 204 -18.40 21.71 -16.46
CA VAL A 204 -18.29 20.69 -17.48
C VAL A 204 -19.20 19.52 -17.10
N GLY A 205 -20.24 19.28 -17.89
CA GLY A 205 -20.98 18.03 -17.84
C GLY A 205 -20.06 16.85 -18.12
N ILE A 206 -20.07 15.86 -17.25
CA ILE A 206 -19.35 14.59 -17.38
C ILE A 206 -20.38 13.49 -17.55
N LYS A 207 -20.15 12.62 -18.53
CA LYS A 207 -20.88 11.37 -18.70
C LYS A 207 -19.87 10.23 -18.78
N MET A 208 -20.03 9.23 -17.92
CA MET A 208 -19.17 8.05 -17.86
C MET A 208 -20.00 6.83 -18.19
N THR A 209 -19.49 5.99 -19.07
CA THR A 209 -20.11 4.69 -19.37
C THR A 209 -19.26 3.63 -18.71
N CYS A 210 -19.85 2.90 -17.79
CA CYS A 210 -19.22 1.79 -17.10
C CYS A 210 -19.92 0.49 -17.48
N LYS A 211 -19.16 -0.58 -17.67
CA LYS A 211 -19.67 -1.94 -17.84
C LYS A 211 -19.56 -2.68 -16.52
N ASP A 212 -20.53 -3.52 -16.17
CA ASP A 212 -20.51 -4.39 -14.98
C ASP A 212 -20.45 -3.66 -13.64
N LEU A 213 -20.90 -2.41 -13.60
CA LEU A 213 -20.95 -1.62 -12.38
C LEU A 213 -22.19 -2.02 -11.53
N PRO A 214 -22.04 -2.64 -10.34
CA PRO A 214 -23.14 -2.96 -9.43
C PRO A 214 -23.71 -1.71 -8.77
N ILE A 215 -24.57 -1.01 -9.49
CA ILE A 215 -25.42 0.01 -8.89
C ILE A 215 -26.90 -0.27 -9.15
N LYS A 216 -27.73 0.16 -8.21
CA LYS A 216 -29.18 0.16 -8.41
C LYS A 216 -29.56 1.24 -9.42
N PRO A 217 -30.61 1.04 -10.23
CA PRO A 217 -31.16 2.10 -11.05
C PRO A 217 -31.46 3.34 -10.20
N GLN A 218 -31.04 4.52 -10.66
CA GLN A 218 -31.17 5.82 -9.95
C GLN A 218 -30.25 6.02 -8.74
N GLU A 219 -29.32 5.10 -8.47
CA GLU A 219 -28.34 5.28 -7.40
C GLU A 219 -27.37 6.43 -7.74
N THR A 220 -27.04 7.24 -6.73
CA THR A 220 -26.08 8.34 -6.87
C THR A 220 -24.73 7.89 -6.35
N ILE A 221 -23.71 7.92 -7.20
CA ILE A 221 -22.34 7.55 -6.84
C ILE A 221 -21.50 8.80 -6.66
N GLY A 222 -20.65 8.83 -5.63
CA GLY A 222 -19.58 9.82 -5.54
C GLY A 222 -18.40 9.38 -6.40
N VAL A 223 -17.94 10.25 -7.29
CA VAL A 223 -16.74 10.02 -8.11
C VAL A 223 -15.68 11.02 -7.70
N VAL A 224 -14.50 10.53 -7.33
CA VAL A 224 -13.36 11.38 -7.02
C VAL A 224 -12.60 11.64 -8.31
N CYS A 225 -12.68 12.87 -8.80
CA CYS A 225 -11.91 13.33 -9.94
C CYS A 225 -10.69 14.09 -9.44
N SER A 226 -9.50 13.71 -9.93
CA SER A 226 -8.25 14.32 -9.47
C SER A 226 -7.92 15.68 -10.09
N ILE A 227 -8.86 16.35 -10.78
CA ILE A 227 -8.71 17.78 -11.07
C ILE A 227 -8.95 18.55 -9.77
N GLY A 228 -7.85 18.89 -9.09
CA GLY A 228 -7.86 19.62 -7.84
C GLY A 228 -8.53 18.88 -6.68
N TRP A 229 -8.61 17.54 -6.71
CA TRP A 229 -9.28 16.73 -5.68
C TRP A 229 -10.77 17.03 -5.50
N THR A 230 -11.45 17.38 -6.59
CA THR A 230 -12.88 17.66 -6.57
C THR A 230 -13.68 16.36 -6.46
N ARG A 231 -14.48 16.23 -5.39
CA ARG A 231 -15.48 15.15 -5.28
C ARG A 231 -16.74 15.53 -6.05
N LEU A 232 -17.09 14.70 -7.04
CA LEU A 232 -18.32 14.82 -7.82
C LEU A 232 -19.38 13.86 -7.33
N ARG A 233 -20.65 14.25 -7.48
CA ARG A 233 -21.79 13.34 -7.35
C ARG A 233 -22.35 13.09 -8.73
N LEU A 234 -22.26 11.86 -9.20
CA LEU A 234 -22.83 11.43 -10.47
C LEU A 234 -24.09 10.61 -10.21
N LYS A 235 -25.12 10.83 -11.03
CA LYS A 235 -26.33 10.00 -11.02
C LYS A 235 -26.16 8.85 -12.00
N GLY A 236 -26.42 7.63 -11.55
CA GLY A 236 -26.36 6.44 -12.37
C GLY A 236 -27.70 6.02 -12.93
N ASN A 237 -27.70 5.65 -14.21
CA ASN A 237 -28.77 4.91 -14.86
C ASN A 237 -28.20 3.60 -15.42
N THR A 238 -28.84 2.48 -15.11
CA THR A 238 -28.33 1.14 -15.46
C THR A 238 -29.30 0.46 -16.42
N GLU A 239 -28.78 0.04 -17.57
CA GLU A 239 -29.51 -0.70 -18.60
C GLU A 239 -28.71 -1.97 -18.93
N GLY A 240 -29.18 -3.12 -18.41
CA GLY A 240 -28.43 -4.37 -18.49
C GLY A 240 -27.11 -4.30 -17.74
N ARG A 241 -26.00 -4.59 -18.42
CA ARG A 241 -24.63 -4.53 -17.88
C ARG A 241 -23.99 -3.15 -18.00
N VAL A 242 -24.62 -2.21 -18.68
CA VAL A 242 -24.06 -0.88 -18.92
C VAL A 242 -24.69 0.11 -17.96
N THR A 243 -23.84 0.82 -17.23
CA THR A 243 -24.21 1.90 -16.33
C THR A 243 -23.70 3.22 -16.90
N THR A 244 -24.60 4.16 -17.13
CA THR A 244 -24.25 5.55 -17.46
C THR A 244 -24.31 6.42 -16.22
N LEU A 245 -23.18 7.01 -15.84
CA LEU A 245 -23.07 7.98 -14.76
C LEU A 245 -23.02 9.39 -15.36
N SER A 246 -23.76 10.34 -14.81
CA SER A 246 -23.77 11.71 -15.30
C SER A 246 -23.77 12.76 -14.19
N GLY A 247 -23.10 13.88 -14.40
CA GLY A 247 -23.05 14.99 -13.45
C GLY A 247 -22.32 16.21 -14.01
N GLU A 248 -22.11 17.23 -13.16
CA GLU A 248 -21.41 18.46 -13.54
C GLU A 248 -20.15 18.65 -12.68
N LEU A 249 -19.00 18.83 -13.34
CA LEU A 249 -17.73 19.21 -12.71
C LEU A 249 -17.52 20.72 -12.83
N PRO A 250 -17.59 21.48 -11.73
CA PRO A 250 -17.15 22.87 -11.77
C PRO A 250 -15.62 22.94 -11.96
N MET A 251 -15.15 23.71 -12.94
CA MET A 251 -13.73 23.94 -13.21
C MET A 251 -13.12 24.95 -12.24
N LEU A 252 -13.20 24.61 -10.96
CA LEU A 252 -12.65 25.34 -9.83
C LEU A 252 -11.47 24.55 -9.27
N TYR A 253 -10.44 25.24 -8.77
CA TYR A 253 -9.38 24.56 -8.02
C TYR A 253 -9.66 24.60 -6.53
N THR A 254 -9.28 23.53 -5.83
CA THR A 254 -9.02 23.54 -4.39
C THR A 254 -7.51 23.68 -4.22
N GLU A 255 -7.03 24.83 -3.76
CA GLU A 255 -5.60 25.03 -3.46
C GLU A 255 -5.12 24.02 -2.42
N LEU A 256 -4.26 23.09 -2.84
CA LEU A 256 -3.41 22.33 -1.94
C LEU A 256 -2.22 23.22 -1.55
N GLY A 257 -2.40 23.99 -0.48
CA GLY A 257 -1.29 24.69 0.17
C GLY A 257 -1.69 25.91 1.00
N VAL A 258 -2.20 25.66 2.22
CA VAL A 258 -2.41 26.63 3.32
C VAL A 258 -3.67 27.50 3.22
N PHE A 259 -4.81 26.87 3.55
CA PHE A 259 -6.02 27.46 4.16
C PHE A 259 -6.30 28.93 3.87
N ARG A 260 -6.91 29.21 2.71
CA ARG A 260 -7.93 30.27 2.62
C ARG A 260 -9.13 29.80 1.82
N ASP A 261 -10.27 29.97 2.45
CA ASP A 261 -11.65 29.63 2.09
C ASP A 261 -12.18 30.38 0.84
N LYS A 262 -11.34 30.63 -0.15
CA LYS A 262 -11.70 31.36 -1.38
C LYS A 262 -11.46 30.48 -2.59
N LYS A 263 -12.53 29.83 -3.05
CA LYS A 263 -12.63 29.22 -4.38
C LYS A 263 -12.08 30.23 -5.41
N ARG A 264 -10.95 29.91 -6.04
CA ARG A 264 -10.44 30.63 -7.20
C ARG A 264 -10.63 29.74 -8.41
N ASN A 265 -10.89 30.35 -9.56
CA ASN A 265 -10.99 29.62 -10.81
C ASN A 265 -9.62 29.01 -11.14
N LEU A 266 -9.60 27.91 -11.91
CA LEU A 266 -8.35 27.36 -12.46
C LEU A 266 -7.65 28.41 -13.33
N ASP A 267 -6.33 28.48 -13.23
CA ASP A 267 -5.53 29.28 -14.16
C ASP A 267 -5.63 28.69 -15.57
N PRO A 268 -5.42 29.49 -16.63
CA PRO A 268 -5.34 28.96 -17.99
C PRO A 268 -4.23 27.91 -18.10
N GLY A 269 -4.55 26.72 -18.60
CA GLY A 269 -3.59 25.62 -18.69
C GLY A 269 -4.20 24.29 -19.11
N LEU A 270 -3.33 23.28 -19.24
CA LEU A 270 -3.69 21.91 -19.61
C LEU A 270 -3.70 20.99 -18.37
N TYR A 271 -4.78 20.24 -18.18
CA TYR A 271 -5.04 19.42 -16.99
C TYR A 271 -5.41 17.98 -17.37
N GLY A 272 -5.00 17.01 -16.55
CA GLY A 272 -5.46 15.64 -16.64
C GLY A 272 -6.63 15.36 -15.70
N LEU A 273 -7.80 15.03 -16.25
CA LEU A 273 -8.89 14.41 -15.52
C LEU A 273 -8.61 12.92 -15.38
N LYS A 274 -8.09 12.52 -14.22
CA LYS A 274 -7.94 11.11 -13.86
C LYS A 274 -9.04 10.74 -12.86
N CYS A 275 -9.92 9.82 -13.26
CA CYS A 275 -10.96 9.25 -12.41
C CYS A 275 -10.38 8.01 -11.75
N ASN A 276 -9.83 8.14 -10.55
CA ASN A 276 -9.13 7.02 -9.90
C ASN A 276 -10.06 6.17 -9.04
N ASN A 277 -11.00 6.81 -8.35
CA ASN A 277 -11.73 6.21 -7.25
C ASN A 277 -13.21 6.58 -7.30
N PHE A 278 -14.07 5.58 -7.05
CA PHE A 278 -15.47 5.79 -6.72
C PHE A 278 -15.59 5.67 -5.21
N GLU A 279 -16.18 6.66 -4.57
CA GLU A 279 -16.62 6.58 -3.19
C GLU A 279 -18.14 6.69 -3.24
N SER A 280 -18.88 5.58 -3.08
CA SER A 280 -20.33 5.71 -2.92
C SER A 280 -20.58 6.49 -1.63
N LEU A 281 -21.15 7.70 -1.78
CA LEU A 281 -21.54 8.55 -0.67
C LEU A 281 -23.04 8.36 -0.45
N VAL A 282 -23.44 7.12 -0.20
CA VAL A 282 -24.85 6.79 0.09
C VAL A 282 -24.98 6.36 1.54
N ARG A 283 -25.30 7.32 2.43
CA ARG A 283 -25.91 6.97 3.72
C ARG A 283 -27.34 6.52 3.45
N HIS A 284 -27.58 5.21 3.41
CA HIS A 284 -28.90 4.64 3.60
C HIS A 284 -29.05 4.19 5.06
N ASP A 285 -30.23 4.41 5.65
CA ASP A 285 -30.52 3.99 7.03
C ASP A 285 -30.51 2.45 7.21
N GLU A 286 -30.50 1.67 6.12
CA GLU A 286 -30.53 0.20 6.14
C GLU A 286 -29.27 -0.46 5.56
N TRP A 287 -28.39 0.28 4.87
CA TRP A 287 -27.16 -0.24 4.26
C TRP A 287 -26.00 0.71 4.55
N LYS A 288 -24.95 0.20 5.19
CA LYS A 288 -23.69 0.93 5.32
C LYS A 288 -23.06 1.07 3.93
N THR A 289 -22.68 2.30 3.58
CA THR A 289 -21.96 2.70 2.35
C THR A 289 -20.99 1.63 1.86
N THR A 290 -21.06 1.29 0.58
CA THR A 290 -20.12 0.42 -0.13
C THR A 290 -18.99 1.29 -0.75
N PRO A 291 -17.76 1.33 -0.22
CA PRO A 291 -16.62 1.85 -0.94
C PRO A 291 -16.21 0.79 -1.95
N GLN A 292 -16.87 0.80 -3.11
CA GLN A 292 -16.32 0.10 -4.25
C GLN A 292 -15.24 0.99 -4.83
N MET A 293 -14.00 0.72 -4.45
CA MET A 293 -12.89 1.22 -5.25
C MET A 293 -12.83 0.43 -6.54
N TYR A 294 -13.18 1.10 -7.61
CA TYR A 294 -12.90 0.63 -8.95
C TYR A 294 -11.65 1.33 -9.45
N HIS A 295 -10.60 0.56 -9.76
CA HIS A 295 -9.41 1.10 -10.42
C HIS A 295 -9.67 1.32 -11.91
N LEU A 296 -10.53 2.28 -12.21
CA LEU A 296 -10.92 2.58 -13.58
C LEU A 296 -10.01 3.67 -14.13
N GLY A 297 -8.79 3.30 -14.47
CA GLY A 297 -7.75 4.22 -14.94
C GLY A 297 -8.03 4.80 -16.34
N GLN A 298 -9.05 5.64 -16.49
CA GLN A 298 -9.21 6.53 -17.63
C GLN A 298 -8.72 7.95 -17.29
N VAL A 299 -7.83 8.47 -18.13
CA VAL A 299 -7.34 9.85 -18.09
C VAL A 299 -7.88 10.57 -19.31
N LYS A 300 -8.50 11.74 -19.12
CA LYS A 300 -8.89 12.66 -20.19
C LYS A 300 -8.21 14.02 -19.97
N LEU A 301 -7.57 14.56 -20.98
CA LEU A 301 -6.98 15.89 -20.97
C LEU A 301 -8.04 16.96 -21.24
N ILE A 302 -7.95 18.07 -20.50
CA ILE A 302 -8.83 19.25 -20.61
C ILE A 302 -7.96 20.51 -20.61
N ALA A 303 -8.25 21.47 -21.49
CA ALA A 303 -7.53 22.75 -21.56
C ALA A 303 -8.42 23.90 -21.04
N VAL A 304 -8.11 24.44 -19.87
CA VAL A 304 -8.92 25.51 -19.26
C VAL A 304 -8.43 26.88 -19.71
N GLY A 305 -9.33 27.81 -19.99
CA GLY A 305 -8.95 29.22 -20.25
C GLY A 305 -8.28 29.46 -21.61
N VAL A 306 -8.58 28.62 -22.60
CA VAL A 306 -8.16 28.81 -24.00
C VAL A 306 -8.92 29.99 -24.59
N ASP A 307 -8.21 30.87 -25.31
CA ASP A 307 -8.82 31.96 -26.10
C ASP A 307 -9.92 31.40 -27.01
N THR A 308 -11.10 32.02 -27.01
CA THR A 308 -12.26 31.60 -27.80
C THR A 308 -11.93 31.39 -29.28
N ALA A 309 -11.03 32.19 -29.85
CA ALA A 309 -10.60 32.05 -31.25
C ALA A 309 -9.78 30.78 -31.52
N LYS A 310 -9.22 30.17 -30.47
CA LYS A 310 -8.35 28.98 -30.52
C LYS A 310 -8.99 27.72 -29.92
N GLN A 311 -10.17 27.82 -29.32
CA GLN A 311 -10.85 26.69 -28.69
C GLN A 311 -11.07 25.51 -29.65
N SER A 312 -11.52 25.76 -30.89
CA SER A 312 -11.75 24.68 -31.86
C SER A 312 -10.48 23.94 -32.27
N GLU A 313 -9.35 24.66 -32.38
CA GLU A 313 -8.04 24.09 -32.70
C GLU A 313 -7.54 23.20 -31.54
N VAL A 314 -7.59 23.71 -30.31
CA VAL A 314 -7.19 22.97 -29.11
C VAL A 314 -8.11 21.78 -28.85
N ALA A 315 -9.42 21.92 -29.03
CA ALA A 315 -10.38 20.83 -28.87
C ALA A 315 -10.12 19.69 -29.87
N ALA A 316 -9.76 20.01 -31.12
CA ALA A 316 -9.39 19.00 -32.11
C ALA A 316 -8.10 18.26 -31.75
N ALA A 317 -7.09 18.97 -31.22
CA ALA A 317 -5.86 18.37 -30.74
C ALA A 317 -6.10 17.46 -29.51
N LEU A 318 -6.89 17.94 -28.53
CA LEU A 318 -7.29 17.15 -27.36
C LEU A 318 -8.10 15.92 -27.73
N SER A 319 -8.97 16.00 -28.73
CA SER A 319 -9.73 14.84 -29.21
C SER A 319 -8.81 13.72 -29.68
N LYS A 320 -7.70 14.05 -30.36
CA LYS A 320 -6.69 13.07 -30.78
C LYS A 320 -5.92 12.49 -29.59
N LEU A 321 -5.52 13.32 -28.64
CA LEU A 321 -4.81 12.86 -27.43
C LEU A 321 -5.67 12.01 -26.51
N ASN A 322 -6.98 12.26 -26.47
CA ASN A 322 -7.94 11.56 -25.62
C ASN A 322 -8.51 10.28 -26.24
N ASP A 323 -8.25 10.03 -27.51
CA ASP A 323 -8.66 8.83 -28.22
C ASP A 323 -7.61 7.75 -28.02
N ARG A 324 -7.95 6.74 -27.22
CA ARG A 324 -7.07 5.61 -26.90
C ARG A 324 -6.89 4.62 -28.05
N SER A 325 -7.75 4.68 -29.07
CA SER A 325 -7.59 3.84 -30.26
C SER A 325 -6.46 4.34 -31.17
N LEU A 326 -6.08 5.61 -31.04
CA LEU A 326 -4.96 6.18 -31.75
C LEU A 326 -3.65 5.82 -31.03
N GLN A 327 -2.85 4.96 -31.67
CA GLN A 327 -1.46 4.76 -31.30
C GLN A 327 -0.64 5.93 -31.83
N LEU A 328 -0.48 6.98 -31.02
CA LEU A 328 0.43 8.08 -31.32
C LEU A 328 1.87 7.67 -31.03
N SER A 329 2.79 8.09 -31.90
CA SER A 329 4.22 8.04 -31.56
C SER A 329 4.55 9.04 -30.45
N ASP A 330 5.62 8.83 -29.69
CA ASP A 330 6.07 9.79 -28.66
C ASP A 330 6.33 11.18 -29.24
N ALA A 331 6.82 11.24 -30.49
CA ALA A 331 7.06 12.49 -31.21
C ALA A 331 5.75 13.22 -31.54
N ASP A 332 4.74 12.49 -32.04
CA ASP A 332 3.42 13.07 -32.36
C ASP A 332 2.67 13.50 -31.11
N PHE A 333 2.74 12.69 -30.05
CA PHE A 333 2.19 13.05 -28.73
C PHE A 333 2.82 14.34 -28.23
N LYS A 334 4.16 14.42 -28.24
CA LYS A 334 4.90 15.61 -27.81
C LYS A 334 4.55 16.83 -28.65
N ALA A 335 4.49 16.71 -29.98
CA ALA A 335 4.15 17.81 -30.87
C ALA A 335 2.71 18.32 -30.64
N LEU A 336 1.75 17.41 -30.47
CA LEU A 336 0.36 17.78 -30.13
C LEU A 336 0.29 18.47 -28.76
N TYR A 337 0.98 17.92 -27.77
CA TYR A 337 1.06 18.50 -26.43
C TYR A 337 1.66 19.91 -26.43
N GLU A 338 2.78 20.10 -27.12
CA GLU A 338 3.45 21.40 -27.26
C GLU A 338 2.59 22.42 -28.04
N SER A 339 1.88 21.99 -29.08
CA SER A 339 0.99 22.88 -29.84
C SER A 339 -0.19 23.39 -29.00
N ILE A 340 -0.74 22.56 -28.10
CA ILE A 340 -1.76 23.00 -27.12
C ILE A 340 -1.15 24.00 -26.13
N LEU A 341 0.04 23.71 -25.60
CA LEU A 341 0.70 24.60 -24.64
C LEU A 341 1.01 25.98 -25.22
N ALA A 342 1.32 26.06 -26.51
CA ALA A 342 1.63 27.32 -27.20
C ALA A 342 0.45 28.30 -27.29
N VAL A 343 -0.78 27.84 -27.10
CA VAL A 343 -2.00 28.68 -27.15
C VAL A 343 -2.22 29.45 -25.85
N PHE A 344 -1.68 28.99 -24.73
CA PHE A 344 -1.81 29.70 -23.47
C PHE A 344 -0.89 30.93 -23.44
N PRO A 345 -1.33 32.05 -22.83
CA PRO A 345 -0.46 33.20 -22.63
C PRO A 345 0.78 32.75 -21.86
N LYS A 346 1.97 33.15 -22.36
CA LYS A 346 3.22 32.92 -21.63
C LYS A 346 3.05 33.49 -20.23
N ASN A 347 3.18 32.64 -19.23
CA ASN A 347 3.18 33.08 -17.86
C ASN A 347 4.50 33.80 -17.63
N ASP A 348 4.50 35.14 -17.64
CA ASP A 348 5.71 35.94 -17.41
C ASP A 348 6.27 35.76 -15.99
N LYS A 349 5.52 35.12 -15.10
CA LYS A 349 6.05 34.67 -13.82
C LYS A 349 6.95 33.47 -14.09
N PRO A 350 8.26 33.56 -13.78
CA PRO A 350 9.15 32.42 -13.94
C PRO A 350 8.58 31.25 -13.15
N ASN A 351 8.49 30.10 -13.81
CA ASN A 351 8.11 28.86 -13.18
C ASN A 351 8.97 28.69 -11.91
N VAL A 352 8.33 28.37 -10.79
CA VAL A 352 9.01 28.19 -9.51
C VAL A 352 10.15 27.16 -9.64
N TRP A 353 9.97 26.16 -10.50
CA TRP A 353 11.00 25.16 -10.81
C TRP A 353 12.19 25.73 -11.58
N ASP A 354 11.95 26.54 -12.62
CA ASP A 354 13.03 27.15 -13.41
C ASP A 354 13.85 28.12 -12.55
N LYS A 355 13.16 28.88 -11.68
CA LYS A 355 13.84 29.75 -10.72
C LYS A 355 14.66 28.94 -9.71
N ALA A 356 14.08 27.88 -9.14
CA ALA A 356 14.79 27.02 -8.20
C ALA A 356 16.01 26.32 -8.84
N GLU A 357 15.89 25.88 -10.08
CA GLU A 357 16.99 25.30 -10.85
C GLU A 357 18.10 26.35 -11.09
N SER A 358 17.72 27.57 -11.50
CA SER A 358 18.68 28.66 -11.67
C SER A 358 19.40 29.02 -10.37
N ASP A 359 18.67 29.12 -9.26
CA ASP A 359 19.23 29.37 -7.93
C ASP A 359 20.17 28.23 -7.51
N PHE A 360 19.82 26.97 -7.81
CA PHE A 360 20.66 25.80 -7.55
C PHE A 360 21.97 25.81 -8.35
N ILE A 361 21.92 26.13 -9.64
CA ILE A 361 23.10 26.26 -10.53
C ILE A 361 24.02 27.38 -10.06
N GLN A 362 23.46 28.43 -9.46
CA GLN A 362 24.23 29.53 -8.87
C GLN A 362 24.77 29.22 -7.46
N GLY A 363 24.56 28.02 -6.94
CA GLY A 363 24.98 27.61 -5.58
C GLY A 363 24.12 28.18 -4.46
N LYS A 364 22.95 28.77 -4.76
CA LYS A 364 21.99 29.32 -3.79
C LYS A 364 21.00 28.26 -3.33
N TYR A 365 21.52 27.18 -2.75
CA TYR A 365 20.73 25.98 -2.43
C TYR A 365 19.54 26.25 -1.50
N GLN A 366 19.68 27.16 -0.54
CA GLN A 366 18.59 27.56 0.34
C GLN A 366 17.45 28.27 -0.41
N ASP A 367 17.80 29.13 -1.37
CA ASP A 367 16.79 29.83 -2.20
C ASP A 367 16.11 28.88 -3.18
N ALA A 368 16.84 27.88 -3.70
CA ALA A 368 16.28 26.81 -4.51
C ALA A 368 15.25 25.94 -3.74
N TRP A 369 15.53 25.64 -2.46
CA TRP A 369 14.63 24.83 -1.62
C TRP A 369 13.42 25.60 -1.07
N LYS A 370 13.60 26.87 -0.72
CA LYS A 370 12.63 27.69 0.03
C LYS A 370 11.19 27.66 -0.49
N PRO A 371 10.90 27.70 -1.81
CA PRO A 371 9.53 27.68 -2.32
C PRO A 371 8.77 26.39 -1.98
N PHE A 372 9.50 25.27 -1.82
CA PHE A 372 8.92 23.95 -1.65
C PHE A 372 8.79 23.53 -0.18
N ALA A 373 9.51 24.18 0.74
CA ALA A 373 9.55 23.80 2.15
C ALA A 373 8.17 23.70 2.84
N SER A 374 7.22 24.55 2.45
CA SER A 374 5.85 24.55 3.03
C SER A 374 4.91 23.51 2.43
N ILE A 375 5.27 22.96 1.27
CA ILE A 375 4.46 22.03 0.49
C ILE A 375 5.11 20.65 0.32
N GLU A 376 6.29 20.43 0.94
CA GLU A 376 7.05 19.18 0.84
C GLU A 376 6.19 17.94 1.07
N LYS A 377 5.35 17.95 2.10
CA LYS A 377 4.49 16.82 2.46
C LYS A 377 3.39 16.50 1.43
N TYR A 378 3.21 17.34 0.42
CA TYR A 378 2.19 17.22 -0.63
C TYR A 378 2.79 16.98 -2.01
N LEU A 379 4.10 17.17 -2.15
CA LEU A 379 4.79 16.85 -3.37
C LEU A 379 5.30 15.42 -3.19
N ASP A 380 4.85 14.52 -4.05
CA ASP A 380 5.38 13.14 -4.12
C ASP A 380 6.90 13.18 -4.23
N ALA A 381 7.57 12.02 -4.12
CA ALA A 381 9.03 11.86 -4.13
C ALA A 381 9.73 12.32 -5.44
N ASP A 382 9.58 13.60 -5.83
CA ASP A 382 10.29 14.23 -6.94
C ASP A 382 11.76 14.32 -6.54
N THR A 383 12.58 13.63 -7.33
CA THR A 383 14.01 13.53 -7.14
C THR A 383 14.69 14.90 -7.06
N ARG A 384 14.19 15.92 -7.77
CA ARG A 384 14.72 17.29 -7.73
C ARG A 384 14.49 17.98 -6.39
N LEU A 385 13.33 17.78 -5.77
CA LEU A 385 13.05 18.33 -4.44
C LEU A 385 13.99 17.75 -3.40
N THR A 386 14.22 16.44 -3.48
CA THR A 386 15.18 15.75 -2.62
C THR A 386 16.58 16.33 -2.82
N ILE A 387 17.00 16.56 -4.06
CA ILE A 387 18.29 17.20 -4.38
C ILE A 387 18.37 18.62 -3.78
N TYR A 388 17.35 19.46 -3.99
CA TYR A 388 17.31 20.83 -3.47
C TYR A 388 17.37 20.88 -1.95
N LYS A 389 16.53 20.08 -1.29
CA LYS A 389 16.51 19.97 0.18
C LYS A 389 17.85 19.49 0.72
N SER A 390 18.38 18.39 0.18
CA SER A 390 19.65 17.83 0.64
C SER A 390 20.81 18.80 0.42
N ALA A 391 20.90 19.45 -0.74
CA ALA A 391 21.93 20.46 -1.00
C ALA A 391 21.83 21.65 -0.04
N ALA A 392 20.61 22.11 0.24
CA ALA A 392 20.37 23.17 1.22
C ALA A 392 20.84 22.77 2.63
N LEU A 393 20.54 21.53 3.06
CA LEU A 393 20.99 20.98 4.34
C LEU A 393 22.52 20.85 4.42
N ILE A 394 23.16 20.31 3.37
CA ILE A 394 24.63 20.18 3.28
C ILE A 394 25.31 21.56 3.31
N ALA A 395 24.78 22.53 2.56
CA ALA A 395 25.33 23.88 2.54
C ALA A 395 25.20 24.59 3.90
N LYS A 396 24.15 24.27 4.67
CA LYS A 396 23.95 24.78 6.03
C LYS A 396 24.84 24.05 7.05
N ASN A 397 25.03 22.75 6.88
CA ASN A 397 25.83 21.89 7.75
C ASN A 397 26.54 20.83 6.92
N SER A 398 27.84 21.06 6.64
CA SER A 398 28.64 20.12 5.84
C SER A 398 28.80 18.75 6.51
N GLY A 399 28.49 18.62 7.80
CA GLY A 399 28.45 17.34 8.53
C GLY A 399 27.08 16.65 8.53
N ASP A 400 26.12 17.09 7.72
CA ASP A 400 24.83 16.41 7.57
C ASP A 400 24.94 15.20 6.63
N PHE A 401 25.51 14.11 7.15
CA PHE A 401 25.73 12.88 6.38
C PHE A 401 24.45 12.22 5.88
N LYS A 402 23.32 12.43 6.56
CA LYS A 402 21.99 11.98 6.08
C LYS A 402 21.59 12.72 4.82
N ALA A 403 21.80 14.03 4.78
CA ALA A 403 21.56 14.82 3.57
C ALA A 403 22.44 14.36 2.40
N TYR A 404 23.70 13.96 2.64
CA TYR A 404 24.55 13.33 1.61
C TYR A 404 23.99 12.00 1.09
N ALA A 405 23.52 11.13 1.99
CA ALA A 405 22.92 9.86 1.58
C ALA A 405 21.66 10.07 0.71
N SER A 406 20.78 10.98 1.12
CA SER A 406 19.59 11.37 0.35
C SER A 406 19.95 12.00 -0.99
N LEU A 407 20.97 12.88 -1.03
CA LEU A 407 21.45 13.52 -2.26
C LEU A 407 21.96 12.48 -3.26
N ASN A 408 22.85 11.59 -2.81
CA ASN A 408 23.45 10.57 -3.66
C ASN A 408 22.40 9.58 -4.17
N SER A 409 21.40 9.24 -3.34
CA SER A 409 20.31 8.35 -3.74
C SER A 409 19.47 8.99 -4.84
N ALA A 410 19.11 10.26 -4.67
CA ALA A 410 18.37 11.02 -5.67
C ALA A 410 19.15 11.14 -6.99
N ILE A 411 20.46 11.43 -6.94
CA ILE A 411 21.29 11.47 -8.16
C ILE A 411 21.27 10.12 -8.88
N LYS A 412 21.38 9.01 -8.14
CA LYS A 412 21.37 7.64 -8.71
C LYS A 412 20.03 7.30 -9.38
N GLN A 413 18.92 7.80 -8.84
CA GLN A 413 17.58 7.64 -9.44
C GLN A 413 17.41 8.43 -10.76
N GLY A 414 18.26 9.42 -10.99
CA GLY A 414 18.21 10.29 -12.17
C GLY A 414 17.28 11.49 -11.98
N TYR A 415 17.58 12.59 -12.65
CA TYR A 415 16.82 13.84 -12.56
C TYR A 415 16.70 14.51 -13.95
N SER A 416 15.60 15.24 -14.15
CA SER A 416 15.34 15.99 -15.39
C SER A 416 15.39 17.49 -15.13
N VAL A 417 16.37 18.16 -15.71
CA VAL A 417 16.64 19.60 -15.55
C VAL A 417 16.96 20.19 -16.92
N ASN A 418 16.71 21.49 -17.07
CA ASN A 418 16.92 22.19 -18.33
C ASN A 418 18.41 22.37 -18.64
N ASP A 419 19.23 22.75 -17.65
CA ASP A 419 20.68 22.88 -17.76
C ASP A 419 21.40 21.78 -16.98
N LYS A 420 21.52 20.60 -17.60
CA LYS A 420 22.21 19.44 -17.02
C LYS A 420 23.66 19.72 -16.65
N ALA A 421 24.37 20.54 -17.44
CA ALA A 421 25.79 20.79 -17.21
C ALA A 421 26.02 21.72 -16.01
N GLY A 422 25.26 22.81 -15.93
CA GLY A 422 25.26 23.71 -14.79
C GLY A 422 24.83 23.00 -13.51
N PHE A 423 23.79 22.16 -13.61
CA PHE A 423 23.29 21.38 -12.48
C PHE A 423 24.32 20.37 -11.96
N GLN A 424 24.95 19.60 -12.87
CA GLN A 424 25.98 18.64 -12.50
C GLN A 424 27.20 19.32 -11.86
N LYS A 425 27.62 20.49 -12.38
CA LYS A 425 28.69 21.28 -11.78
C LYS A 425 28.37 21.71 -10.34
N SER A 426 27.13 22.14 -10.09
CA SER A 426 26.67 22.47 -8.72
C SER A 426 26.66 21.26 -7.81
N LEU A 427 26.28 20.07 -8.32
CA LEU A 427 26.36 18.82 -7.56
C LEU A 427 27.79 18.47 -7.19
N ASP A 428 28.72 18.55 -8.15
CA ASP A 428 30.13 18.22 -7.93
C ASP A 428 30.79 19.14 -6.89
N ALA A 429 30.31 20.38 -6.77
CA ALA A 429 30.79 21.34 -5.76
C ALA A 429 30.39 20.97 -4.32
N ILE A 430 29.22 20.37 -4.12
CA ILE A 430 28.70 20.00 -2.79
C ILE A 430 28.90 18.52 -2.43
N ARG A 431 29.33 17.70 -3.39
CA ARG A 431 29.53 16.25 -3.20
C ARG A 431 30.71 15.84 -2.31
N PRO A 432 31.80 16.63 -2.15
CA PRO A 432 32.90 16.25 -1.27
C PRO A 432 32.46 16.14 0.19
N MET A 433 32.22 14.91 0.63
CA MET A 433 31.80 14.60 2.00
C MET A 433 32.99 14.71 2.96
N PRO A 434 32.87 15.40 4.10
CA PRO A 434 33.95 15.46 5.09
C PRO A 434 34.16 14.09 5.77
N GLN A 435 35.31 13.93 6.42
CA GLN A 435 35.59 12.73 7.22
C GLN A 435 34.71 12.67 8.48
N ALA A 436 34.04 11.54 8.69
CA ALA A 436 33.17 11.34 9.84
C ALA A 436 34.00 10.94 11.08
N THR A 437 33.98 11.77 12.11
CA THR A 437 34.79 11.57 13.32
C THR A 437 33.98 10.96 14.46
N LYS A 438 32.70 11.32 14.61
CA LYS A 438 31.84 10.82 15.68
C LYS A 438 31.25 9.46 15.32
N PRO A 439 31.00 8.56 16.30
CA PRO A 439 30.45 7.25 16.02
C PRO A 439 29.10 7.27 15.28
N GLN A 440 28.19 8.18 15.62
CA GLN A 440 26.90 8.30 14.93
C GLN A 440 27.07 8.79 13.48
N ASP A 441 27.91 9.81 13.28
CA ASP A 441 28.21 10.38 11.96
C ASP A 441 28.78 9.32 11.01
N LYS A 442 29.57 8.37 11.53
CA LYS A 442 30.15 7.27 10.76
C LYS A 442 29.11 6.31 10.18
N ILE A 443 27.97 6.11 10.85
CA ILE A 443 26.87 5.30 10.32
C ILE A 443 26.25 6.00 9.12
N ASP A 444 25.88 7.27 9.29
CA ASP A 444 25.25 8.06 8.23
C ASP A 444 26.21 8.26 7.04
N ALA A 445 27.50 8.46 7.32
CA ALA A 445 28.55 8.56 6.31
C ALA A 445 28.72 7.24 5.53
N ALA A 446 28.66 6.09 6.21
CA ALA A 446 28.71 4.80 5.55
C ALA A 446 27.53 4.60 4.58
N SER A 447 26.30 5.00 4.99
CA SER A 447 25.14 5.00 4.09
C SER A 447 25.37 5.86 2.84
N ALA A 448 25.92 7.07 3.00
CA ALA A 448 26.24 7.94 1.86
C ALA A 448 27.31 7.34 0.93
N LEU A 449 28.30 6.64 1.49
CA LEU A 449 29.40 6.00 0.76
C LEU A 449 28.95 4.76 -0.03
N PHE A 450 28.08 3.92 0.54
CA PHE A 450 27.51 2.76 -0.17
C PHE A 450 26.76 3.20 -1.44
N VAL A 451 26.02 4.31 -1.39
CA VAL A 451 25.26 4.79 -2.55
C VAL A 451 26.17 5.18 -3.73
N VAL A 452 27.37 5.69 -3.44
CA VAL A 452 28.37 6.06 -4.46
C VAL A 452 29.39 4.95 -4.76
N GLY A 453 29.17 3.74 -4.26
CA GLY A 453 30.01 2.56 -4.52
C GLY A 453 31.36 2.57 -3.80
N LYS A 454 31.53 3.40 -2.76
CA LYS A 454 32.74 3.45 -1.92
C LYS A 454 32.66 2.45 -0.76
N ASP A 455 32.39 1.21 -1.08
CA ASP A 455 31.97 0.19 -0.10
C ASP A 455 33.05 -0.12 0.94
N GLN A 456 34.32 -0.14 0.53
CA GLN A 456 35.43 -0.41 1.46
C GLN A 456 35.56 0.67 2.54
N GLU A 457 35.39 1.94 2.17
CA GLU A 457 35.42 3.07 3.11
C GLU A 457 34.20 3.02 4.05
N ALA A 458 33.01 2.71 3.51
CA ALA A 458 31.79 2.54 4.29
C ALA A 458 31.90 1.41 5.32
N VAL A 459 32.38 0.23 4.89
CA VAL A 459 32.60 -0.92 5.77
C VAL A 459 33.62 -0.59 6.84
N ALA A 460 34.74 0.06 6.50
CA ALA A 460 35.74 0.46 7.47
C ALA A 460 35.17 1.40 8.55
N TYR A 461 34.29 2.35 8.17
CA TYR A 461 33.61 3.19 9.15
C TYR A 461 32.75 2.38 10.11
N LEU A 462 31.92 1.47 9.60
CA LEU A 462 31.02 0.66 10.42
C LEU A 462 31.77 -0.32 11.32
N GLU A 463 32.80 -1.00 10.79
CA GLU A 463 33.64 -1.91 11.55
C GLU A 463 34.36 -1.18 12.70
N SER A 464 34.80 0.07 12.48
CA SER A 464 35.47 0.87 13.51
C SER A 464 34.60 1.20 14.73
N ILE A 465 33.27 1.06 14.61
CA ILE A 465 32.30 1.37 15.67
C ILE A 465 31.44 0.16 16.08
N ALA A 466 31.62 -1.01 15.46
CA ALA A 466 30.79 -2.20 15.70
C ALA A 466 30.88 -2.77 17.14
N ALA A 467 31.95 -2.44 17.87
CA ALA A 467 32.13 -2.81 19.27
C ALA A 467 31.57 -1.78 20.27
N ASP A 468 31.13 -0.61 19.80
CA ASP A 468 30.55 0.42 20.65
C ASP A 468 29.19 -0.01 21.21
N LYS A 469 28.95 0.16 22.51
CA LYS A 469 27.71 -0.33 23.15
C LYS A 469 26.45 0.45 22.74
N ASN A 470 26.61 1.71 22.33
CA ASN A 470 25.50 2.60 22.00
C ASN A 470 25.15 2.51 20.52
N VAL A 471 26.17 2.59 19.65
CA VAL A 471 25.98 2.63 18.18
C VAL A 471 26.40 1.36 17.45
N GLY A 472 27.15 0.47 18.11
CA GLY A 472 27.61 -0.79 17.52
C GLY A 472 26.50 -1.69 17.00
N PRO A 473 25.34 -1.84 17.68
CA PRO A 473 24.23 -2.59 17.13
C PRO A 473 23.74 -2.04 15.79
N ASP A 474 23.61 -0.72 15.66
CA ASP A 474 23.14 -0.10 14.42
C ASP A 474 24.20 -0.24 13.30
N ALA A 475 25.49 -0.16 13.66
CA ALA A 475 26.58 -0.43 12.73
C ALA A 475 26.63 -1.90 12.26
N LEU A 476 26.38 -2.84 13.17
CA LEU A 476 26.29 -4.27 12.87
C LEU A 476 25.10 -4.58 11.97
N LEU A 477 23.94 -3.95 12.20
CA LEU A 477 22.77 -4.07 11.31
C LEU A 477 23.08 -3.51 9.91
N ALA A 478 23.74 -2.36 9.82
CA ALA A 478 24.16 -1.78 8.55
C ALA A 478 25.14 -2.69 7.79
N LEU A 479 26.13 -3.28 8.48
CA LEU A 479 27.02 -4.28 7.90
C LEU A 479 26.25 -5.54 7.47
N ALA A 480 25.32 -6.03 8.29
CA ALA A 480 24.53 -7.20 7.96
C ALA A 480 23.72 -7.00 6.68
N ASN A 481 23.05 -5.85 6.55
CA ASN A 481 22.34 -5.43 5.34
C ASN A 481 23.26 -5.38 4.11
N TYR A 482 24.45 -4.80 4.27
CA TYR A 482 25.44 -4.73 3.20
C TYR A 482 25.85 -6.13 2.71
N TYR A 483 26.24 -7.02 3.62
CA TYR A 483 26.67 -8.38 3.25
C TYR A 483 25.51 -9.22 2.70
N GLN A 484 24.30 -9.06 3.23
CA GLN A 484 23.10 -9.69 2.69
C GLN A 484 22.84 -9.24 1.25
N GLY A 485 22.92 -7.94 0.96
CA GLY A 485 22.77 -7.41 -0.39
C GLY A 485 23.82 -7.92 -1.38
N ARG A 486 24.98 -8.38 -0.89
CA ARG A 486 26.04 -9.00 -1.70
C ARG A 486 25.93 -10.53 -1.80
N GLY A 487 24.90 -11.13 -1.21
CA GLY A 487 24.71 -12.58 -1.16
C GLY A 487 25.58 -13.30 -0.12
N ASP A 488 26.32 -12.60 0.73
CA ASP A 488 27.08 -13.19 1.85
C ASP A 488 26.17 -13.35 3.08
N GLU A 489 25.25 -14.29 2.97
CA GLU A 489 24.21 -14.54 3.97
C GLU A 489 24.77 -15.09 5.29
N ALA A 490 25.84 -15.90 5.22
CA ALA A 490 26.49 -16.45 6.40
C ALA A 490 27.06 -15.32 7.28
N LYS A 491 27.71 -14.33 6.65
CA LYS A 491 28.21 -13.15 7.35
C LYS A 491 27.08 -12.26 7.85
N ALA A 492 26.04 -12.06 7.03
CA ALA A 492 24.87 -11.28 7.41
C ALA A 492 24.18 -11.85 8.67
N VAL A 493 23.90 -13.15 8.72
CA VAL A 493 23.30 -13.84 9.88
C VAL A 493 24.14 -13.66 11.13
N THR A 494 25.45 -13.81 11.00
CA THR A 494 26.37 -13.63 12.13
C THR A 494 26.33 -12.19 12.67
N LEU A 495 26.29 -11.20 11.79
CA LEU A 495 26.26 -9.78 12.15
C LEU A 495 24.91 -9.38 12.77
N TYR A 496 23.80 -9.86 12.21
CA TYR A 496 22.48 -9.70 12.82
C TYR A 496 22.46 -10.31 14.23
N GLY A 497 22.90 -11.55 14.39
CA GLY A 497 22.96 -12.22 15.69
C GLY A 497 23.73 -11.39 16.73
N LYS A 498 24.91 -10.88 16.37
CA LYS A 498 25.70 -9.98 17.24
C LYS A 498 24.96 -8.69 17.58
N ALA A 499 24.28 -8.07 16.62
CA ALA A 499 23.52 -6.84 16.85
C ALA A 499 22.39 -7.05 17.87
N PHE A 500 21.63 -8.14 17.71
CA PHE A 500 20.57 -8.53 18.63
C PHE A 500 21.10 -8.90 20.01
N GLU A 501 22.20 -9.67 20.09
CA GLU A 501 22.87 -10.00 21.35
C GLU A 501 23.33 -8.76 22.12
N GLN A 502 23.98 -7.80 21.45
CA GLN A 502 24.45 -6.56 22.08
C GLN A 502 23.31 -5.74 22.69
N ARG A 503 22.11 -5.76 22.10
CA ARG A 503 20.91 -5.11 22.63
C ARG A 503 20.03 -6.02 23.49
N GLN A 504 20.51 -7.21 23.89
CA GLN A 504 19.73 -8.18 24.66
C GLN A 504 18.37 -8.51 24.00
N ASN A 505 18.38 -8.67 22.67
CA ASN A 505 17.20 -8.89 21.83
C ASN A 505 16.17 -7.75 21.84
N LYS A 506 16.57 -6.51 22.15
CA LYS A 506 15.70 -5.32 22.18
C LYS A 506 15.92 -4.39 20.98
N VAL A 507 16.42 -4.90 19.85
CA VAL A 507 16.42 -4.14 18.59
C VAL A 507 14.96 -3.92 18.18
N ARG A 508 14.57 -2.65 18.05
CA ARG A 508 13.21 -2.27 17.64
C ARG A 508 13.14 -2.06 16.13
N GLY A 509 11.96 -2.26 15.58
CA GLY A 509 11.63 -1.94 14.20
C GLY A 509 11.34 -3.19 13.39
N PHE A 510 10.46 -3.03 12.41
CA PHE A 510 10.04 -4.12 11.54
C PHE A 510 11.20 -4.76 10.78
N TYR A 511 11.97 -3.97 10.02
CA TYR A 511 12.98 -4.50 9.09
C TYR A 511 14.11 -5.30 9.73
N PRO A 512 14.73 -4.88 10.85
CA PRO A 512 15.75 -5.69 11.50
C PRO A 512 15.25 -7.08 11.92
N ASN A 513 14.03 -7.15 12.47
CA ASN A 513 13.40 -8.41 12.87
C ASN A 513 12.98 -9.24 11.65
N TYR A 514 12.38 -8.61 10.64
CA TYR A 514 11.95 -9.24 9.39
C TYR A 514 13.12 -9.85 8.61
N LEU A 515 14.18 -9.07 8.36
CA LEU A 515 15.34 -9.51 7.57
C LEU A 515 16.11 -10.62 8.30
N TYR A 516 16.28 -10.50 9.62
CA TYR A 516 16.94 -11.55 10.37
C TYR A 516 16.10 -12.83 10.41
N GLY A 517 14.79 -12.72 10.67
CA GLY A 517 13.88 -13.86 10.60
C GLY A 517 13.95 -14.58 9.25
N ARG A 518 13.94 -13.83 8.14
CA ARG A 518 14.10 -14.39 6.79
C ARG A 518 15.38 -15.19 6.61
N LEU A 519 16.51 -14.63 7.04
CA LEU A 519 17.79 -15.31 6.95
C LEU A 519 17.85 -16.57 7.84
N LEU A 520 17.28 -16.51 9.05
CA LEU A 520 17.17 -17.66 9.94
C LEU A 520 16.34 -18.77 9.29
N LEU A 521 15.19 -18.42 8.68
CA LEU A 521 14.34 -19.40 8.00
C LEU A 521 15.06 -20.02 6.81
N LYS A 522 15.74 -19.20 6.00
CA LYS A 522 16.55 -19.68 4.87
C LYS A 522 17.64 -20.66 5.32
N ASN A 523 18.21 -20.46 6.51
CA ASN A 523 19.20 -21.35 7.13
C ASN A 523 18.58 -22.54 7.89
N GLY A 524 17.27 -22.80 7.74
CA GLY A 524 16.57 -23.91 8.41
C GLY A 524 16.31 -23.69 9.90
N GLN A 525 16.58 -22.50 10.45
CA GLN A 525 16.36 -22.16 11.86
C GLN A 525 14.91 -21.69 12.08
N ARG A 526 13.97 -22.60 11.81
CA ARG A 526 12.52 -22.33 11.73
C ARG A 526 11.97 -21.67 13.00
N ASP A 527 12.18 -22.27 14.17
CA ASP A 527 11.62 -21.75 15.44
C ASP A 527 12.21 -20.40 15.84
N ALA A 528 13.48 -20.16 15.51
CA ALA A 528 14.12 -18.87 15.72
C ALA A 528 13.50 -17.81 14.81
N SER A 529 13.31 -18.13 13.52
CA SER A 529 12.62 -17.25 12.58
C SER A 529 11.23 -16.86 13.04
N ALA A 530 10.44 -17.81 13.54
CA ALA A 530 9.07 -17.54 13.99
C ALA A 530 9.03 -16.45 15.08
N LYS A 531 9.98 -16.49 16.02
CA LYS A 531 10.09 -15.47 17.09
C LYS A 531 10.37 -14.08 16.52
N PHE A 532 11.27 -13.98 15.55
CA PHE A 532 11.61 -12.70 14.92
C PHE A 532 10.48 -12.18 14.02
N PHE A 533 9.79 -13.06 13.28
CA PHE A 533 8.59 -12.66 12.53
C PHE A 533 7.48 -12.17 13.46
N ALA A 534 7.24 -12.83 14.58
CA ALA A 534 6.26 -12.38 15.56
C ALA A 534 6.61 -11.00 16.14
N GLN A 535 7.90 -10.75 16.41
CA GLN A 535 8.38 -9.43 16.84
C GLN A 535 8.22 -8.37 15.74
N ALA A 536 8.58 -8.69 14.50
CA ALA A 536 8.40 -7.78 13.35
C ALA A 536 6.92 -7.39 13.19
N LEU A 537 6.02 -8.37 13.22
CA LEU A 537 4.57 -8.15 13.19
C LEU A 537 4.08 -7.26 14.34
N SER A 538 4.62 -7.45 15.55
CA SER A 538 4.31 -6.60 16.69
C SER A 538 4.72 -5.15 16.44
N ASP A 539 5.92 -4.94 15.91
CA ASP A 539 6.45 -3.61 15.58
C ASP A 539 5.61 -2.95 14.47
N ALA A 540 5.25 -3.71 13.43
CA ALA A 540 4.40 -3.25 12.33
C ALA A 540 2.99 -2.80 12.76
N ARG A 541 2.44 -3.34 13.85
CA ARG A 541 1.12 -2.93 14.41
C ARG A 541 1.18 -1.65 15.23
N ASN A 542 2.38 -1.30 15.71
CA ASN A 542 2.58 -0.21 16.66
C ASN A 542 3.17 1.03 15.98
N GLU A 543 3.72 0.88 14.78
CA GLU A 543 4.15 1.99 13.94
C GLU A 543 3.00 2.45 13.05
N SER A 544 2.77 3.76 12.97
CA SER A 544 1.89 4.37 11.96
C SER A 544 2.81 4.86 10.85
N GLN A 545 2.95 4.07 9.77
CA GLN A 545 3.43 4.62 8.51
C GLN A 545 2.23 5.08 7.70
N ASP A 546 2.34 6.30 7.16
CA ASP A 546 1.40 6.81 6.17
C ASP A 546 1.70 6.11 4.83
N ILE A 547 1.04 4.97 4.60
CA ILE A 547 1.12 4.15 3.38
C ILE A 547 0.22 4.69 2.25
N SER A 548 -0.08 5.99 2.25
CA SER A 548 -0.79 6.63 1.13
C SER A 548 0.02 6.67 -0.18
N ASP A 549 1.29 6.24 -0.16
CA ASP A 549 2.14 6.05 -1.34
C ASP A 549 2.31 4.54 -1.69
N PRO A 550 1.59 4.02 -2.71
CA PRO A 550 1.55 2.59 -3.05
C PRO A 550 2.76 2.11 -3.89
N GLN A 551 3.93 2.75 -3.79
CA GLN A 551 5.04 2.53 -4.73
C GLN A 551 6.35 2.06 -4.10
N THR A 552 6.37 1.36 -2.97
CA THR A 552 7.62 0.72 -2.52
C THR A 552 7.78 -0.64 -3.21
N PRO A 553 8.57 -0.77 -4.30
CA PRO A 553 8.87 -2.08 -4.88
C PRO A 553 9.54 -2.96 -3.82
N VAL A 554 9.13 -4.23 -3.74
CA VAL A 554 9.91 -5.23 -3.00
C VAL A 554 11.20 -5.41 -3.79
N SER A 555 12.29 -4.94 -3.20
CA SER A 555 13.63 -5.11 -3.75
C SER A 555 14.13 -6.48 -3.31
N LEU A 556 13.98 -7.48 -4.17
CA LEU A 556 14.56 -8.81 -3.91
C LEU A 556 15.96 -8.86 -4.54
N PRO A 557 16.97 -9.32 -3.81
CA PRO A 557 18.25 -9.65 -4.43
C PRO A 557 18.03 -10.83 -5.39
N ASN A 558 18.37 -10.66 -6.66
CA ASN A 558 18.53 -11.78 -7.57
C ASN A 558 19.77 -12.62 -7.19
N GLU A 559 20.00 -13.74 -7.88
CA GLU A 559 21.15 -14.62 -7.62
C GLU A 559 22.52 -13.92 -7.73
N ALA A 560 22.58 -12.76 -8.41
CA ALA A 560 23.77 -11.93 -8.52
C ALA A 560 23.90 -10.85 -7.41
N GLY A 561 22.99 -10.82 -6.44
CA GLY A 561 22.95 -9.80 -5.39
C GLY A 561 22.48 -8.42 -5.86
N HIS A 562 21.87 -8.33 -7.05
CA HIS A 562 21.28 -7.09 -7.52
C HIS A 562 19.85 -7.00 -7.01
N LEU A 563 19.47 -5.85 -6.44
CA LEU A 563 18.08 -5.57 -6.09
C LEU A 563 17.28 -5.42 -7.38
N GLU A 564 16.57 -6.47 -7.79
CA GLU A 564 15.55 -6.37 -8.81
C GLU A 564 14.26 -5.88 -8.16
N GLN A 565 13.65 -4.87 -8.77
CA GLN A 565 12.35 -4.38 -8.35
C GLN A 565 11.30 -5.35 -8.84
N TYR A 566 10.90 -6.27 -7.98
CA TYR A 566 9.71 -7.07 -8.23
C TYR A 566 8.50 -6.26 -7.79
N LYS A 567 7.59 -5.99 -8.72
CA LYS A 567 6.21 -5.70 -8.34
C LYS A 567 5.56 -7.03 -7.95
N VAL A 568 5.88 -7.52 -6.76
CA VAL A 568 5.05 -8.53 -6.11
C VAL A 568 3.82 -7.79 -5.64
N PHE A 569 2.71 -7.97 -6.35
CA PHE A 569 1.44 -7.45 -5.91
C PHE A 569 0.91 -8.41 -4.86
N THR A 570 1.30 -8.18 -3.61
CA THR A 570 0.46 -8.56 -2.49
C THR A 570 -0.82 -7.73 -2.65
N GLY A 571 -1.93 -8.35 -3.01
CA GLY A 571 -3.21 -7.63 -2.91
C GLY A 571 -3.44 -7.26 -1.43
N PRO A 572 -4.02 -6.07 -1.13
CA PRO A 572 -4.61 -5.10 -2.04
C PRO A 572 -3.76 -3.87 -2.35
N LEU A 573 -3.77 -3.50 -3.63
CA LEU A 573 -3.36 -2.20 -4.14
C LEU A 573 -4.25 -1.07 -3.60
N SER A 574 -3.61 -0.02 -3.11
CA SER A 574 -4.12 1.35 -3.05
C SER A 574 -5.51 1.57 -2.42
N SER A 575 -5.74 1.05 -1.22
CA SER A 575 -6.49 1.82 -0.20
C SER A 575 -6.16 1.30 1.16
N TYR A 576 -5.90 2.21 2.10
CA TYR A 576 -6.17 2.04 3.54
C TYR A 576 -6.03 0.61 4.06
N ALA A 577 -4.94 -0.08 3.67
CA ALA A 577 -4.78 -1.50 3.93
C ALA A 577 -4.45 -1.63 5.40
N VAL A 578 -5.49 -1.84 6.20
CA VAL A 578 -5.53 -2.96 7.11
C VAL A 578 -4.22 -3.15 7.91
N GLY A 579 -4.06 -2.33 8.95
CA GLY A 579 -3.52 -2.79 10.24
C GLY A 579 -2.01 -2.86 10.43
N TYR A 580 -1.21 -2.83 9.37
CA TYR A 580 0.24 -2.88 9.45
C TYR A 580 0.90 -1.76 8.64
N ALA A 581 1.96 -1.17 9.17
CA ALA A 581 2.76 -0.15 8.50
C ALA A 581 3.54 -0.65 7.26
N TYR A 582 3.67 -1.97 7.08
CA TYR A 582 4.55 -2.59 6.10
C TYR A 582 3.81 -3.65 5.28
N ALA A 583 4.03 -3.67 3.96
CA ALA A 583 3.36 -4.61 3.05
C ALA A 583 3.71 -6.07 3.37
N GLU A 584 4.96 -6.35 3.75
CA GLU A 584 5.46 -7.69 4.05
C GLU A 584 4.90 -8.25 5.36
N ALA A 585 4.35 -7.39 6.24
CA ALA A 585 3.76 -7.83 7.50
C ALA A 585 2.55 -8.75 7.29
N SER A 586 1.81 -8.54 6.20
CA SER A 586 0.68 -9.41 5.82
C SER A 586 1.16 -10.83 5.50
N SER A 587 2.22 -10.98 4.70
CA SER A 587 2.80 -12.28 4.39
C SER A 587 3.40 -12.93 5.65
N LEU A 588 4.00 -12.17 6.57
CA LEU A 588 4.45 -12.71 7.85
C LEU A 588 3.30 -13.27 8.70
N LEU A 589 2.16 -12.58 8.74
CA LEU A 589 0.98 -13.04 9.48
C LEU A 589 0.51 -14.40 8.93
N LEU A 590 0.43 -14.52 7.60
CA LEU A 590 0.03 -15.74 6.92
C LEU A 590 1.05 -16.87 7.16
N ILE A 591 2.35 -16.58 7.09
CA ILE A 591 3.40 -17.56 7.39
C ILE A 591 3.24 -18.10 8.82
N LEU A 592 3.08 -17.22 9.81
CA LEU A 592 2.92 -17.65 11.21
C LEU A 592 1.60 -18.40 11.45
N SER A 593 0.54 -18.08 10.71
CA SER A 593 -0.77 -18.74 10.85
C SER A 593 -0.79 -20.12 10.22
N CYS A 594 0.04 -20.35 9.20
CA CYS A 594 0.14 -21.62 8.49
C CYS A 594 1.45 -22.37 8.80
N PHE A 595 2.11 -22.03 9.91
CA PHE A 595 3.48 -22.50 10.19
C PHE A 595 3.59 -24.02 10.38
N ASP A 596 2.52 -24.66 10.86
CA ASP A 596 2.46 -26.12 11.05
C ASP A 596 2.49 -26.88 9.71
N SER A 597 2.12 -26.24 8.59
CA SER A 597 2.20 -26.81 7.24
C SER A 597 3.63 -27.12 6.79
N PHE A 598 4.66 -26.61 7.48
CA PHE A 598 6.04 -27.04 7.23
C PHE A 598 6.24 -28.54 7.53
N ASP A 599 5.60 -29.06 8.58
CA ASP A 599 5.79 -30.44 9.02
C ASP A 599 4.87 -31.41 8.26
N LYS A 600 3.69 -30.93 7.84
CA LYS A 600 2.65 -31.75 7.19
C LYS A 600 2.02 -31.02 5.99
N PRO A 601 2.79 -30.73 4.94
CA PRO A 601 2.29 -29.95 3.81
C PRO A 601 1.12 -30.63 3.06
N GLU A 602 0.99 -31.96 3.19
CA GLU A 602 -0.06 -32.78 2.59
C GLU A 602 -1.36 -32.89 3.42
N ASP A 603 -1.41 -32.39 4.65
CA ASP A 603 -2.60 -32.52 5.51
C ASP A 603 -3.67 -31.47 5.18
N ASP A 604 -3.23 -30.26 4.83
CA ASP A 604 -4.10 -29.12 4.51
C ASP A 604 -3.52 -28.34 3.32
N TRP A 605 -4.11 -28.57 2.15
CA TRP A 605 -3.68 -27.92 0.91
C TRP A 605 -3.79 -26.39 0.98
N MET A 606 -4.77 -25.86 1.71
CA MET A 606 -5.07 -24.42 1.74
C MET A 606 -4.04 -23.67 2.58
N SER A 607 -3.74 -24.20 3.78
CA SER A 607 -2.66 -23.66 4.62
C SER A 607 -1.30 -23.79 3.94
N THR A 608 -1.03 -24.92 3.26
CA THR A 608 0.24 -25.11 2.55
C THR A 608 0.40 -24.19 1.33
N ALA A 609 -0.64 -24.02 0.52
CA ALA A 609 -0.61 -23.06 -0.60
C ALA A 609 -0.40 -21.62 -0.10
N THR A 610 -1.09 -21.24 0.98
CA THR A 610 -0.97 -19.92 1.61
C THR A 610 0.44 -19.69 2.16
N LEU A 611 0.99 -20.66 2.89
CA LEU A 611 2.37 -20.63 3.39
C LEU A 611 3.36 -20.48 2.24
N GLY A 612 3.26 -21.35 1.23
CA GLY A 612 4.16 -21.36 0.09
C GLY A 612 4.14 -20.05 -0.69
N LYS A 613 2.96 -19.52 -1.02
CA LYS A 613 2.82 -18.21 -1.68
C LYS A 613 3.45 -17.09 -0.84
N SER A 614 3.12 -17.04 0.45
CA SER A 614 3.64 -16.00 1.36
C SER A 614 5.17 -16.06 1.49
N LEU A 615 5.77 -17.25 1.47
CA LEU A 615 7.22 -17.45 1.45
C LEU A 615 7.84 -16.90 0.16
N VAL A 616 7.22 -17.13 -0.99
CA VAL A 616 7.68 -16.55 -2.27
C VAL A 616 7.59 -15.03 -2.25
N GLU A 617 6.52 -14.46 -1.72
CA GLU A 617 6.32 -13.00 -1.60
C GLU A 617 7.40 -12.33 -0.73
N ILE A 618 7.89 -13.02 0.30
CA ILE A 618 9.04 -12.57 1.10
C ILE A 618 10.38 -13.06 0.53
N GLY A 619 10.45 -13.46 -0.73
CA GLY A 619 11.69 -13.84 -1.41
C GLY A 619 12.38 -15.06 -0.83
N LEU A 620 11.62 -16.07 -0.40
CA LEU A 620 12.11 -17.38 0.04
C LEU A 620 11.53 -18.53 -0.82
N PRO A 621 11.61 -18.45 -2.17
CA PRO A 621 11.00 -19.47 -3.03
C PRO A 621 11.63 -20.85 -2.82
N ASN A 622 12.94 -20.94 -2.53
CA ASN A 622 13.61 -22.20 -2.26
C ASN A 622 13.16 -22.88 -0.95
N VAL A 623 12.60 -22.11 0.00
CA VAL A 623 11.97 -22.66 1.21
C VAL A 623 10.55 -23.13 0.89
N ALA A 624 9.86 -22.44 -0.05
CA ALA A 624 8.50 -22.75 -0.49
C ALA A 624 8.43 -23.99 -1.41
N LEU A 625 9.41 -24.19 -2.29
CA LEU A 625 9.37 -25.23 -3.32
C LEU A 625 9.14 -26.64 -2.76
N PRO A 626 9.90 -27.13 -1.75
CA PRO A 626 9.73 -28.51 -1.27
C PRO A 626 8.36 -28.79 -0.63
N ILE A 627 7.74 -27.78 -0.01
CA ILE A 627 6.40 -27.93 0.59
C ILE A 627 5.30 -27.86 -0.48
N LEU A 628 5.45 -26.98 -1.47
CA LEU A 628 4.50 -26.83 -2.57
C LEU A 628 4.54 -28.01 -3.54
N GLU A 629 5.72 -28.58 -3.79
CA GLU A 629 5.87 -29.79 -4.61
C GLU A 629 5.11 -30.98 -3.98
N LYS A 630 5.29 -31.22 -2.67
CA LYS A 630 4.56 -32.26 -1.95
C LYS A 630 3.05 -32.05 -1.98
N ALA A 631 2.60 -30.81 -1.74
CA ALA A 631 1.19 -30.49 -1.83
C ALA A 631 0.64 -30.68 -3.24
N ALA A 632 1.34 -30.24 -4.28
CA ALA A 632 0.92 -30.38 -5.67
C ALA A 632 0.86 -31.85 -6.12
N ALA A 633 1.76 -32.69 -5.60
CA ALA A 633 1.72 -34.13 -5.85
C ALA A 633 0.49 -34.81 -5.22
N ARG A 634 0.07 -34.36 -4.02
CA ARG A 634 -1.10 -34.89 -3.31
C ARG A 634 -2.43 -34.33 -3.83
N PHE A 635 -2.42 -33.05 -4.20
CA PHE A 635 -3.58 -32.22 -4.50
C PHE A 635 -3.46 -31.62 -5.91
N SER A 636 -3.27 -32.50 -6.90
CA SER A 636 -2.95 -32.12 -8.28
C SER A 636 -4.10 -31.43 -9.05
N ASP A 637 -5.29 -31.38 -8.45
CA ASP A 637 -6.48 -30.67 -8.93
C ASP A 637 -6.77 -29.37 -8.16
N GLN A 638 -5.95 -29.01 -7.17
CA GLN A 638 -6.12 -27.79 -6.39
C GLN A 638 -5.40 -26.63 -7.05
N GLN A 639 -6.19 -25.80 -7.76
CA GLN A 639 -5.70 -24.64 -8.51
C GLN A 639 -4.86 -23.65 -7.69
N HIS A 640 -5.17 -23.43 -6.40
CA HIS A 640 -4.36 -22.56 -5.53
C HIS A 640 -2.97 -23.14 -5.23
N VAL A 641 -2.86 -24.46 -5.05
CA VAL A 641 -1.57 -25.15 -4.85
C VAL A 641 -0.73 -25.05 -6.12
N LEU A 642 -1.34 -25.33 -7.27
CA LEU A 642 -0.66 -25.24 -8.56
C LEU A 642 -0.20 -23.81 -8.88
N ALA A 643 -1.02 -22.80 -8.59
CA ALA A 643 -0.67 -21.38 -8.77
C ALA A 643 0.51 -20.97 -7.90
N ALA A 644 0.48 -21.31 -6.59
CA ALA A 644 1.59 -21.02 -5.69
C ALA A 644 2.88 -21.76 -6.11
N TYR A 645 2.76 -23.00 -6.58
CA TYR A 645 3.89 -23.79 -7.04
C TYR A 645 4.50 -23.26 -8.34
N ALA A 646 3.68 -22.94 -9.34
CA ALA A 646 4.12 -22.30 -10.58
C ALA A 646 4.82 -20.96 -10.31
N LEU A 647 4.27 -20.15 -9.41
CA LEU A 647 4.88 -18.89 -8.98
C LEU A 647 6.25 -19.12 -8.32
N ALA A 648 6.36 -20.09 -7.41
CA ALA A 648 7.63 -20.42 -6.76
C ALA A 648 8.70 -20.86 -7.76
N LEU A 649 8.33 -21.72 -8.74
CA LEU A 649 9.22 -22.17 -9.80
C LEU A 649 9.68 -21.01 -10.69
N HIS A 650 8.76 -20.14 -11.09
CA HIS A 650 9.05 -18.96 -11.90
C HIS A 650 10.02 -18.02 -11.19
N VAL A 651 9.75 -17.68 -9.93
CA VAL A 651 10.63 -16.77 -9.14
C VAL A 651 12.00 -17.40 -8.87
N SER A 652 12.10 -18.73 -8.78
CA SER A 652 13.38 -19.46 -8.69
C SER A 652 14.09 -19.64 -10.04
N GLY A 653 13.53 -19.15 -11.16
CA GLY A 653 14.12 -19.29 -12.49
C GLY A 653 13.98 -20.69 -13.12
N GLU A 654 13.17 -21.58 -12.53
CA GLU A 654 12.88 -22.92 -13.07
C GLU A 654 11.80 -22.90 -14.17
N GLU A 655 11.98 -22.03 -15.18
CA GLU A 655 10.99 -21.76 -16.22
C GLU A 655 10.41 -23.02 -16.91
N PRO A 656 11.18 -24.06 -17.25
CA PRO A 656 10.61 -25.26 -17.88
C PRO A 656 9.64 -26.03 -16.98
N ASN A 657 9.87 -26.01 -15.66
CA ASN A 657 8.98 -26.64 -14.69
C ASN A 657 7.80 -25.71 -14.38
N ALA A 658 8.05 -24.41 -14.25
CA ALA A 658 7.00 -23.40 -14.08
C ALA A 658 5.97 -23.48 -15.21
N ALA A 659 6.42 -23.54 -16.46
CA ALA A 659 5.57 -23.67 -17.65
C ALA A 659 4.70 -24.94 -17.62
N LYS A 660 5.25 -26.09 -17.20
CA LYS A 660 4.46 -27.34 -17.08
C LYS A 660 3.36 -27.24 -16.03
N VAL A 661 3.68 -26.70 -14.85
CA VAL A 661 2.70 -26.53 -13.77
C VAL A 661 1.65 -25.49 -14.16
N LEU A 662 2.07 -24.43 -14.86
CA LEU A 662 1.19 -23.41 -15.40
C LEU A 662 0.24 -23.97 -16.47
N ASP A 663 0.74 -24.79 -17.39
CA ASP A 663 -0.08 -25.49 -18.38
C ASP A 663 -1.09 -26.41 -17.69
N GLN A 664 -0.68 -27.14 -16.64
CA GLN A 664 -1.61 -27.94 -15.84
C GLN A 664 -2.70 -27.08 -15.19
N LEU A 665 -2.32 -25.95 -14.58
CA LEU A 665 -3.25 -25.01 -13.96
C LEU A 665 -4.25 -24.44 -14.98
N LEU A 666 -3.77 -23.99 -16.14
CA LEU A 666 -4.63 -23.39 -17.17
C LEU A 666 -5.46 -24.43 -17.92
N ASN A 667 -5.00 -25.67 -18.02
CA ASN A 667 -5.83 -26.78 -18.51
C ASN A 667 -6.96 -27.12 -17.53
N LEU A 668 -6.71 -27.02 -16.22
CA LEU A 668 -7.72 -27.19 -15.18
C LEU A 668 -8.69 -26.01 -15.14
N ASN A 669 -8.17 -24.79 -15.23
CA ASN A 669 -8.95 -23.56 -15.23
C ASN A 669 -8.31 -22.49 -16.13
N PRO A 670 -8.77 -22.36 -17.39
CA PRO A 670 -8.25 -21.37 -18.35
C PRO A 670 -8.51 -19.92 -17.94
N LYS A 671 -9.40 -19.68 -16.97
CA LYS A 671 -9.72 -18.36 -16.41
C LYS A 671 -9.04 -18.11 -15.06
N ASN A 672 -8.16 -19.00 -14.62
CA ASN A 672 -7.48 -18.81 -13.34
C ASN A 672 -6.65 -17.51 -13.38
N PRO A 673 -6.90 -16.54 -12.48
CA PRO A 673 -6.28 -15.22 -12.54
C PRO A 673 -4.77 -15.27 -12.29
N ASP A 674 -4.33 -16.09 -11.32
CA ASP A 674 -2.90 -16.29 -11.03
C ASP A 674 -2.19 -16.93 -12.23
N GLY A 675 -2.83 -17.93 -12.85
CA GLY A 675 -2.30 -18.59 -14.05
C GLY A 675 -2.19 -17.64 -15.26
N LEU A 676 -3.25 -16.90 -15.57
CA LEU A 676 -3.24 -15.94 -16.70
C LEU A 676 -2.15 -14.89 -16.51
N ARG A 677 -2.01 -14.39 -15.29
CA ARG A 677 -0.98 -13.41 -14.94
C ARG A 677 0.42 -13.98 -15.05
N LEU A 678 0.65 -15.20 -14.55
CA LEU A 678 1.94 -15.87 -14.71
C LEU A 678 2.27 -16.09 -16.19
N ALA A 679 1.29 -16.48 -16.99
CA ALA A 679 1.46 -16.62 -18.44
C ALA A 679 1.85 -15.30 -19.12
N GLU A 680 1.33 -14.16 -18.66
CA GLU A 680 1.75 -12.84 -19.13
C GLU A 680 3.18 -12.49 -18.74
N LEU A 681 3.58 -12.80 -17.50
CA LEU A 681 4.94 -12.57 -17.01
C LEU A 681 5.97 -13.44 -17.74
N SER A 682 5.62 -14.66 -18.11
CA SER A 682 6.48 -15.59 -18.86
C SER A 682 6.58 -15.26 -20.35
N LYS A 683 5.79 -14.31 -20.89
CA LYS A 683 5.96 -13.88 -22.29
C LYS A 683 7.33 -13.20 -22.43
N PRO A 684 8.15 -13.56 -23.44
CA PRO A 684 9.38 -12.84 -23.70
C PRO A 684 9.04 -11.37 -23.91
N LYS A 685 9.71 -10.48 -23.15
CA LYS A 685 9.55 -9.04 -23.34
C LYS A 685 9.83 -8.75 -24.82
N PRO A 686 8.97 -7.97 -25.52
CA PRO A 686 9.26 -7.60 -26.89
C PRO A 686 10.65 -6.98 -26.91
N VAL A 687 11.52 -7.54 -27.75
CA VAL A 687 12.86 -6.97 -27.96
C VAL A 687 12.61 -5.57 -28.51
N THR A 688 12.77 -4.56 -27.67
CA THR A 688 12.82 -3.18 -28.13
C THR A 688 14.05 -3.10 -29.01
N ALA A 689 13.82 -2.90 -30.31
CA ALA A 689 14.89 -2.62 -31.25
C ALA A 689 15.43 -1.23 -30.90
N ASP A 690 16.43 -1.18 -30.01
CA ASP A 690 17.28 -0.02 -29.80
C ASP A 690 18.32 0.09 -30.91
#